data_AF-O59943-F1
#
_entry.id   AF-O59943-F1
#
_cell.length_a   1.000
_cell.length_b   1.000
_cell.length_c   1.000
_cell.angle_alpha   90.00
_cell.angle_beta   90.00
_cell.angle_gamma   90.00
#
_symmetry.space_group_name_H-M   'P 1'
#
loop_
_entity.id
_entity.type
_entity.pdbx_description
1 polymer ?
#
loop_
_entity_poly.entity_id
_entity_poly.type
_entity_poly.pdbx_seq_one_letter_code
_entity_poly.pdbx_strand_id
1 'polypeptide(L)'
;PIRDISSKELIKEMNFGWNLGNTLDAQCIEYLNYDKDQTASETCWGNPKTTEDMFKVLMDNQFNVFRIPTTWSGHFGEAPDYKINEKWLKRVHEIVDYPYKNGAFVILNLHHETWNHAFSETLDTAKEILEKIWSQIAKEFKDYDEHLIFEGLNEPRKNDTPVEWTGGDQEGWDAVNAMNAVFLKTIRSSGGNNPKRHLMIPPYAAACNENSFKNFIFPEDDDKVIASVHAYAPYNFALNNGEGAVDKFDAAGKKDLEWNINLMKKRFVDQGIPMILGEYGAMNRDNEEDRAAWAEFYMEKVTAMGVPQVWWDNGIFEGTGERFGLLDRKNLKIVYPTIVAALQKGRGLEVNVVHAIEKKPEEPTKTTEPVEPTETTSPEEPAETTNPEEPTGNIRDISSKELIKEMNFGWNLGNTLDAQCIEYLNYDKDQTASETCWGNPKTTEDMFKVLMDNQFNVFRIPTTWSGHFGEAPDYKINEKWLKRVHEIVDYPYKNGAFVILNLHHETWNHAFSETLDTAKEILEKIWSQIAEEFKDYDEHLIFEGLNEPRKNDTPVESTGGDQEGWDAVNAMNAVFLKTIRSSGGNNPKRHLMIPPYAAACNENSFKNFIFPEDDDKVIASVHAYAPYNFALNNGEGAVDKFDAAGKNDLEWNINLMKKRFVDQGIPMILGEYGAMNRDNEEDRAAWAEFYMEKVTAMGVPQVWWDNGIFEGTGERFGLLDRRNLKIVYPTIVAALQKGRGLEVNVVHAVEKKPEEPTKTTEPVEPTETTSPEEPTETTNPEEPTGNIRDISSKELIKEMNFGWNLGNTLDAQCIEYLNYDKDQTASETCWGNPKTTEDMFKVLMDNQFNVFRIPTTWSGHFGEAPDYKINEKWLKRVHEIVDYPYKNGAFVILNLHHETWNHAFSETLDTAKEILEKIWSQIAEEFKDYDEHLIFEGLNEPRKNDTPVEWTGGDQEGWDAVNAMNAVFLKTIRSSGGNNPKRHLMIPPYAAACNENSFKNFIFPEDDDKVIASVHAYAPYNFALNNGAGAVDKFDAAGKKDLEWNINLMKKRFVDQGIPMILGEYGAMNRDNEEERATWAEFYMEKVTAMGVPQVWWDNGVFEGTGERFGLLDRKNLKIVYPTIVAALQKGRGLEVKVVHANEEETEECWSEKYGYECCSPNNTKVVVSDESGNWGVENGNWCGVLKYTEKCWSLPFGYPCCPHCKALTKDENGKWGEVNGEWCGIVADKC
;
A
#
# COMPACT_ATOMS: atom_id res chain seq x y z
N PRO A 1 -16.87 3.10 -51.08
CA PRO A 1 -17.76 3.97 -51.88
C PRO A 1 -18.85 4.55 -50.98
N ILE A 2 -19.02 5.87 -50.95
CA ILE A 2 -20.00 6.52 -50.07
C ILE A 2 -21.45 6.13 -50.43
N ARG A 3 -22.25 5.78 -49.42
CA ARG A 3 -23.70 5.56 -49.58
C ARG A 3 -24.38 6.89 -49.87
N ASP A 4 -25.30 6.89 -50.84
CA ASP A 4 -26.14 8.06 -51.12
C ASP A 4 -27.41 7.98 -50.26
N ILE A 5 -27.25 8.33 -48.99
CA ILE A 5 -28.30 8.30 -47.96
C ILE A 5 -28.60 9.72 -47.47
N SER A 6 -29.82 10.00 -47.02
CA SER A 6 -30.16 11.29 -46.42
C SER A 6 -29.71 11.34 -44.97
N SER A 7 -29.41 12.52 -44.44
CA SER A 7 -29.01 12.69 -43.04
C SER A 7 -30.06 12.16 -42.08
N LYS A 8 -31.35 12.27 -42.42
CA LYS A 8 -32.45 11.78 -41.58
C LYS A 8 -32.48 10.25 -41.45
N GLU A 9 -32.02 9.54 -42.47
CA GLU A 9 -31.87 8.08 -42.38
C GLU A 9 -30.53 7.71 -41.73
N LEU A 10 -29.44 8.43 -42.03
CA LEU A 10 -28.12 8.20 -41.43
C LEU A 10 -28.16 8.27 -39.90
N ILE A 11 -28.77 9.32 -39.32
CA ILE A 11 -28.78 9.51 -37.86
C ILE A 11 -29.60 8.43 -37.12
N LYS A 12 -30.42 7.64 -37.81
CA LYS A 12 -31.09 6.48 -37.18
C LYS A 12 -30.12 5.34 -36.90
N GLU A 13 -29.00 5.30 -37.61
CA GLU A 13 -27.91 4.35 -37.39
C GLU A 13 -27.06 4.74 -36.17
N MET A 14 -27.24 5.94 -35.62
CA MET A 14 -26.55 6.40 -34.42
C MET A 14 -27.29 5.96 -33.14
N ASN A 15 -26.54 5.40 -32.20
CA ASN A 15 -26.98 5.16 -30.83
C ASN A 15 -26.93 6.48 -30.06
N PHE A 16 -25.82 6.71 -29.36
CA PHE A 16 -25.46 7.95 -28.68
C PHE A 16 -23.94 8.10 -28.76
N GLY A 17 -23.48 9.33 -28.52
CA GLY A 17 -22.11 9.72 -28.84
C GLY A 17 -21.27 10.16 -27.69
N TRP A 18 -19.99 10.33 -28.00
CA TRP A 18 -18.98 10.82 -27.10
C TRP A 18 -18.04 11.81 -27.81
N ASN A 19 -17.76 12.95 -27.19
CA ASN A 19 -16.79 13.92 -27.67
C ASN A 19 -15.42 13.60 -27.10
N LEU A 20 -14.41 13.65 -27.95
CA LEU A 20 -13.00 13.74 -27.55
C LEU A 20 -12.68 15.19 -27.14
N GLY A 21 -13.37 15.72 -26.13
CA GLY A 21 -13.23 17.11 -25.69
C GLY A 21 -11.88 17.38 -25.00
N ASN A 22 -11.48 18.64 -24.96
CA ASN A 22 -10.22 19.14 -24.39
C ASN A 22 -8.96 18.40 -24.90
N THR A 23 -8.97 18.03 -26.17
CA THR A 23 -7.93 17.23 -26.83
C THR A 23 -7.43 17.93 -28.08
N LEU A 24 -7.93 17.62 -29.27
CA LEU A 24 -7.53 18.33 -30.50
C LEU A 24 -8.09 19.76 -30.58
N ASP A 25 -9.11 20.04 -29.79
CA ASP A 25 -9.66 21.36 -29.57
C ASP A 25 -8.82 22.22 -28.64
N ALA A 26 -7.91 21.63 -27.86
CA ALA A 26 -7.15 22.36 -26.87
C ALA A 26 -6.28 23.45 -27.51
N GLN A 27 -6.51 24.70 -27.08
CA GLN A 27 -5.84 25.87 -27.62
C GLN A 27 -4.86 26.42 -26.58
N CYS A 28 -3.58 26.37 -26.94
CA CYS A 28 -2.45 26.78 -26.09
C CYS A 28 -1.43 27.60 -26.88
N ILE A 29 -1.86 28.41 -27.84
CA ILE A 29 -1.00 29.16 -28.77
C ILE A 29 -0.03 30.08 -28.02
N GLU A 30 -0.49 30.70 -26.92
CA GLU A 30 0.33 31.61 -26.10
C GLU A 30 1.27 30.86 -25.14
N TYR A 31 0.96 29.60 -24.82
CA TYR A 31 1.71 28.80 -23.84
C TYR A 31 2.74 27.88 -24.51
N LEU A 32 2.39 27.33 -25.67
CA LEU A 32 3.21 26.41 -26.45
C LEU A 32 3.78 27.11 -27.67
N ASN A 33 4.84 26.53 -28.24
CA ASN A 33 5.38 26.98 -29.52
C ASN A 33 5.03 25.97 -30.62
N TYR A 34 3.91 26.20 -31.30
CA TYR A 34 3.43 25.29 -32.35
C TYR A 34 4.38 25.21 -33.54
N ASP A 35 5.25 26.20 -33.78
CA ASP A 35 6.27 26.09 -34.84
C ASP A 35 7.28 24.97 -34.55
N LYS A 36 7.50 24.64 -33.28
CA LYS A 36 8.36 23.53 -32.86
C LYS A 36 7.62 22.20 -32.86
N ASP A 37 6.45 22.15 -32.25
CA ASP A 37 5.59 20.96 -32.24
C ASP A 37 4.14 21.33 -32.54
N GLN A 38 3.72 20.91 -33.73
CA GLN A 38 2.39 21.15 -34.28
C GLN A 38 1.32 20.23 -33.70
N THR A 39 1.69 19.24 -32.91
CA THR A 39 0.77 18.25 -32.33
C THR A 39 0.74 18.28 -30.81
N ALA A 40 1.64 19.05 -30.17
CA ALA A 40 1.68 19.24 -28.72
C ALA A 40 0.39 19.85 -28.14
N SER A 41 -0.41 20.53 -28.97
CA SER A 41 -1.73 21.03 -28.60
C SER A 41 -2.68 19.92 -28.13
N GLU A 42 -2.61 18.72 -28.72
CA GLU A 42 -3.54 17.61 -28.45
C GLU A 42 -3.71 17.29 -26.96
N THR A 43 -2.65 17.45 -26.18
CA THR A 43 -2.67 17.09 -24.76
C THR A 43 -2.74 18.31 -23.85
N CYS A 44 -2.54 19.53 -24.37
CA CYS A 44 -2.22 20.72 -23.57
C CYS A 44 -3.28 21.18 -22.54
N TRP A 45 -4.54 20.73 -22.66
CA TRP A 45 -5.62 20.96 -21.68
C TRP A 45 -5.93 19.78 -20.78
N GLY A 46 -5.27 18.67 -21.00
CA GLY A 46 -5.16 17.65 -20.00
C GLY A 46 -5.60 16.26 -20.33
N ASN A 47 -5.81 16.01 -21.61
CA ASN A 47 -6.10 14.67 -22.06
C ASN A 47 -4.82 13.94 -22.47
N PRO A 48 -4.75 12.62 -22.26
CA PRO A 48 -3.67 11.84 -22.86
C PRO A 48 -3.77 11.92 -24.38
N LYS A 49 -2.64 11.72 -25.06
CA LYS A 49 -2.62 11.47 -26.51
C LYS A 49 -3.61 10.35 -26.82
N THR A 50 -4.48 10.61 -27.79
CA THR A 50 -5.61 9.76 -28.15
C THR A 50 -5.12 8.45 -28.74
N THR A 51 -5.77 7.34 -28.35
CA THR A 51 -5.52 5.99 -28.87
C THR A 51 -6.79 5.37 -29.41
N GLU A 52 -6.65 4.35 -30.25
CA GLU A 52 -7.78 3.59 -30.80
C GLU A 52 -8.58 2.86 -29.72
N ASP A 53 -7.90 2.35 -28.69
CA ASP A 53 -8.54 1.57 -27.63
C ASP A 53 -9.52 2.41 -26.79
N MET A 54 -9.31 3.73 -26.67
CA MET A 54 -10.28 4.64 -26.03
C MET A 54 -11.64 4.56 -26.73
N PHE A 55 -11.63 4.51 -28.06
CA PHE A 55 -12.85 4.36 -28.85
C PHE A 55 -13.41 2.94 -28.72
N LYS A 56 -12.56 1.90 -28.67
CA LYS A 56 -13.02 0.52 -28.52
C LYS A 56 -13.79 0.29 -27.22
N VAL A 57 -13.33 0.82 -26.09
CA VAL A 57 -14.08 0.75 -24.82
C VAL A 57 -15.47 1.36 -24.95
N LEU A 58 -15.54 2.52 -25.61
CA LEU A 58 -16.81 3.21 -25.82
C LEU A 58 -17.70 2.41 -26.78
N MET A 59 -17.13 1.84 -27.85
CA MET A 59 -17.86 0.96 -28.77
C MET A 59 -18.38 -0.31 -28.09
N ASP A 60 -17.61 -0.91 -27.19
CA ASP A 60 -18.03 -2.05 -26.37
C ASP A 60 -19.18 -1.67 -25.42
N ASN A 61 -19.25 -0.38 -25.04
CA ASN A 61 -20.36 0.21 -24.30
C ASN A 61 -21.45 0.81 -25.20
N GLN A 62 -21.47 0.43 -26.49
CA GLN A 62 -22.49 0.76 -27.49
C GLN A 62 -22.49 2.21 -27.99
N PHE A 63 -21.46 3.01 -27.66
CA PHE A 63 -21.23 4.29 -28.33
C PHE A 63 -20.78 4.05 -29.77
N ASN A 64 -21.41 4.69 -30.74
CA ASN A 64 -21.04 4.50 -32.15
C ASN A 64 -20.95 5.82 -32.93
N VAL A 65 -20.96 6.96 -32.25
CA VAL A 65 -20.69 8.26 -32.85
C VAL A 65 -19.70 9.05 -32.01
N PHE A 66 -18.60 9.46 -32.62
CA PHE A 66 -17.49 10.11 -31.96
C PHE A 66 -17.23 11.48 -32.58
N ARG A 67 -17.40 12.53 -31.78
CA ARG A 67 -17.08 13.88 -32.21
C ARG A 67 -15.64 14.19 -31.82
N ILE A 68 -14.84 14.64 -32.78
CA ILE A 68 -13.43 14.98 -32.65
C ILE A 68 -13.32 16.51 -32.77
N PRO A 69 -13.64 17.25 -31.70
CA PRO A 69 -13.52 18.70 -31.70
C PRO A 69 -12.06 19.07 -31.96
N THR A 70 -11.79 19.92 -32.96
CA THR A 70 -10.44 20.22 -33.43
C THR A 70 -10.25 21.71 -33.65
N THR A 71 -9.27 22.29 -32.98
CA THR A 71 -8.87 23.69 -33.17
C THR A 71 -7.75 23.77 -34.18
N TRP A 72 -7.93 24.58 -35.22
CA TRP A 72 -6.94 24.73 -36.29
C TRP A 72 -6.12 26.01 -36.14
N SER A 73 -6.64 27.00 -35.42
CA SER A 73 -5.89 28.21 -35.07
C SER A 73 -4.54 27.88 -34.43
N GLY A 74 -3.48 28.50 -34.94
CA GLY A 74 -2.10 28.19 -34.57
C GLY A 74 -1.43 27.08 -35.42
N HIS A 75 -2.22 26.25 -36.11
CA HIS A 75 -1.73 25.12 -36.91
C HIS A 75 -1.78 25.34 -38.42
N PHE A 76 -1.96 26.58 -38.86
CA PHE A 76 -1.88 26.96 -40.28
C PHE A 76 -1.10 28.26 -40.46
N GLY A 77 -0.44 28.38 -41.61
CA GLY A 77 0.39 29.53 -41.97
C GLY A 77 -0.41 30.76 -42.40
N GLU A 78 0.30 31.79 -42.87
CA GLU A 78 -0.32 33.06 -43.24
C GLU A 78 -1.15 33.02 -44.54
N ALA A 79 -1.85 34.12 -44.78
CA ALA A 79 -2.52 34.41 -46.03
C ALA A 79 -1.54 34.41 -47.23
N PRO A 80 -2.02 34.15 -48.46
CA PRO A 80 -3.40 33.82 -48.84
C PRO A 80 -3.71 32.32 -48.79
N ASP A 81 -2.71 31.50 -48.50
CA ASP A 81 -2.83 30.04 -48.61
C ASP A 81 -3.41 29.42 -47.34
N TYR A 82 -3.14 30.01 -46.17
CA TYR A 82 -3.53 29.49 -44.85
C TYR A 82 -3.21 28.00 -44.75
N LYS A 83 -1.98 27.64 -45.16
CA LYS A 83 -1.59 26.24 -45.32
C LYS A 83 -1.58 25.57 -43.95
N ILE A 84 -2.42 24.55 -43.77
CA ILE A 84 -2.43 23.71 -42.57
C ILE A 84 -1.09 22.99 -42.48
N ASN A 85 -0.53 22.95 -41.28
CA ASN A 85 0.69 22.22 -41.04
C ASN A 85 0.47 20.72 -41.28
N GLU A 86 1.37 20.11 -42.04
CA GLU A 86 1.25 18.72 -42.47
C GLU A 86 1.31 17.74 -41.30
N LYS A 87 2.07 18.06 -40.23
CA LYS A 87 2.13 17.22 -39.02
C LYS A 87 0.80 17.23 -38.27
N TRP A 88 0.19 18.42 -38.12
CA TRP A 88 -1.12 18.56 -37.49
C TRP A 88 -2.20 17.82 -38.27
N LEU A 89 -2.29 18.08 -39.59
CA LEU A 89 -3.28 17.42 -40.45
C LEU A 89 -3.13 15.89 -40.42
N LYS A 90 -1.89 15.38 -40.42
CA LYS A 90 -1.62 13.94 -40.30
C LYS A 90 -2.11 13.38 -38.96
N ARG A 91 -1.95 14.11 -37.85
CA ARG A 91 -2.39 13.65 -36.54
C ARG A 91 -3.91 13.67 -36.41
N VAL A 92 -4.56 14.71 -36.92
CA VAL A 92 -6.02 14.76 -37.02
C VAL A 92 -6.55 13.58 -37.83
N HIS A 93 -5.91 13.26 -38.96
CA HIS A 93 -6.24 12.10 -39.78
C HIS A 93 -6.13 10.79 -39.00
N GLU A 94 -5.03 10.58 -38.29
CA GLU A 94 -4.81 9.39 -37.47
C GLU A 94 -5.91 9.21 -36.41
N ILE A 95 -6.36 10.28 -35.77
CA ILE A 95 -7.40 10.21 -34.72
C ILE A 95 -8.78 10.02 -35.31
N VAL A 96 -9.08 10.62 -36.46
CA VAL A 96 -10.32 10.33 -37.21
C VAL A 96 -10.38 8.86 -37.58
N ASP A 97 -9.24 8.28 -37.95
CA ASP A 97 -9.13 6.88 -38.36
C ASP A 97 -9.49 5.89 -37.25
N TYR A 98 -9.20 6.21 -35.99
CA TYR A 98 -9.42 5.29 -34.88
C TYR A 98 -10.88 4.80 -34.78
N PRO A 99 -11.91 5.65 -34.59
CA PRO A 99 -13.29 5.21 -34.64
C PRO A 99 -13.77 4.87 -36.06
N TYR A 100 -13.31 5.56 -37.09
CA TYR A 100 -13.77 5.35 -38.47
C TYR A 100 -13.45 3.94 -38.98
N LYS A 101 -12.21 3.46 -38.78
CA LYS A 101 -11.78 2.13 -39.22
C LYS A 101 -12.50 1.00 -38.48
N ASN A 102 -13.04 1.29 -37.29
CA ASN A 102 -13.87 0.37 -36.52
C ASN A 102 -15.38 0.49 -36.85
N GLY A 103 -15.73 1.26 -37.89
CA GLY A 103 -17.11 1.37 -38.39
C GLY A 103 -18.02 2.31 -37.60
N ALA A 104 -17.47 3.11 -36.69
CA ALA A 104 -18.23 4.13 -35.99
C ALA A 104 -18.35 5.42 -36.82
N PHE A 105 -19.40 6.21 -36.54
CA PHE A 105 -19.54 7.56 -37.08
C PHE A 105 -18.52 8.50 -36.43
N VAL A 106 -17.97 9.42 -37.22
CA VAL A 106 -16.98 10.40 -36.78
C VAL A 106 -17.42 11.79 -37.23
N ILE A 107 -17.42 12.76 -36.32
CA ILE A 107 -17.70 14.17 -36.63
C ILE A 107 -16.42 14.98 -36.41
N LEU A 108 -15.89 15.62 -37.46
CA LEU A 108 -14.70 16.49 -37.40
C LEU A 108 -15.10 17.95 -37.62
N ASN A 109 -14.59 18.89 -36.83
CA ASN A 109 -14.99 20.30 -36.90
C ASN A 109 -13.84 21.32 -36.90
N LEU A 110 -14.22 22.61 -36.89
CA LEU A 110 -13.38 23.72 -36.42
C LEU A 110 -13.91 24.17 -35.04
N HIS A 111 -13.05 24.23 -34.01
CA HIS A 111 -13.50 24.35 -32.62
C HIS A 111 -13.26 25.71 -31.97
N HIS A 112 -12.09 25.97 -31.41
CA HIS A 112 -11.74 27.25 -30.75
C HIS A 112 -10.95 28.18 -31.68
N GLU A 113 -11.60 28.55 -32.78
CA GLU A 113 -10.98 29.41 -33.77
C GLU A 113 -10.96 30.88 -33.35
N THR A 114 -9.80 31.52 -33.46
CA THR A 114 -9.63 32.93 -33.04
C THR A 114 -10.15 33.95 -34.06
N TRP A 115 -10.50 33.48 -35.26
CA TRP A 115 -10.74 34.31 -36.44
C TRP A 115 -12.18 34.23 -36.99
N ASN A 116 -13.00 33.28 -36.51
CA ASN A 116 -14.36 33.04 -37.03
C ASN A 116 -15.47 33.64 -36.14
N HIS A 117 -15.14 34.65 -35.34
CA HIS A 117 -16.12 35.36 -34.52
C HIS A 117 -17.18 36.05 -35.39
N ALA A 118 -18.40 36.16 -34.86
CA ALA A 118 -19.58 36.60 -35.61
C ALA A 118 -19.71 38.14 -35.67
N PHE A 119 -18.67 38.83 -36.14
CA PHE A 119 -18.65 40.29 -36.34
C PHE A 119 -18.59 40.63 -37.84
N SER A 120 -19.27 41.71 -38.25
CA SER A 120 -19.28 42.14 -39.66
C SER A 120 -17.89 42.54 -40.15
N GLU A 121 -17.09 43.17 -39.28
CA GLU A 121 -15.78 43.71 -39.64
C GLU A 121 -14.70 42.64 -39.90
N THR A 122 -14.85 41.45 -39.32
CA THR A 122 -13.93 40.31 -39.51
C THR A 122 -14.45 39.29 -40.51
N LEU A 123 -15.71 39.41 -40.96
CA LEU A 123 -16.41 38.39 -41.72
C LEU A 123 -15.75 38.05 -43.06
N ASP A 124 -15.22 39.03 -43.78
CA ASP A 124 -14.58 38.77 -45.08
C ASP A 124 -13.32 37.91 -44.92
N THR A 125 -12.44 38.28 -44.00
CA THR A 125 -11.25 37.47 -43.66
C THR A 125 -11.65 36.09 -43.13
N ALA A 126 -12.68 36.01 -42.28
CA ALA A 126 -13.17 34.75 -41.75
C ALA A 126 -13.64 33.81 -42.87
N LYS A 127 -14.40 34.31 -43.85
CA LYS A 127 -14.83 33.50 -45.01
C LYS A 127 -13.65 33.02 -45.85
N GLU A 128 -12.63 33.86 -46.06
CA GLU A 128 -11.43 33.49 -46.81
C GLU A 128 -10.65 32.36 -46.12
N ILE A 129 -10.38 32.49 -44.81
CA ILE A 129 -9.72 31.45 -44.02
C ILE A 129 -10.56 30.17 -44.05
N LEU A 130 -11.88 30.28 -43.83
CA LEU A 130 -12.79 29.16 -43.80
C LEU A 130 -12.79 28.38 -45.12
N GLU A 131 -12.84 29.05 -46.27
CA GLU A 131 -12.73 28.41 -47.59
C GLU A 131 -11.41 27.63 -47.73
N LYS A 132 -10.28 28.23 -47.32
CA LYS A 132 -8.94 27.62 -47.48
C LYS A 132 -8.70 26.45 -46.54
N ILE A 133 -9.09 26.56 -45.28
CA ILE A 133 -8.92 25.50 -44.28
C ILE A 133 -9.81 24.31 -44.65
N TRP A 134 -11.10 24.54 -44.93
CA TRP A 134 -11.99 23.46 -45.32
C TRP A 134 -11.63 22.82 -46.67
N SER A 135 -11.09 23.59 -47.63
CA SER A 135 -10.58 23.00 -48.87
C SER A 135 -9.47 21.98 -48.63
N GLN A 136 -8.58 22.25 -47.67
CA GLN A 136 -7.47 21.36 -47.32
C GLN A 136 -7.96 20.12 -46.56
N ILE A 137 -8.81 20.30 -45.54
CA ILE A 137 -9.42 19.19 -44.78
C ILE A 137 -10.23 18.28 -45.71
N ALA A 138 -11.09 18.87 -46.55
CA ALA A 138 -11.90 18.10 -47.47
C ALA A 138 -11.06 17.31 -48.47
N LYS A 139 -9.94 17.89 -48.95
CA LYS A 139 -9.02 17.20 -49.84
C LYS A 139 -8.37 15.98 -49.18
N GLU A 140 -7.99 16.10 -47.90
CA GLU A 140 -7.36 15.03 -47.13
C GLU A 140 -8.31 13.83 -46.98
N PHE A 141 -9.54 14.08 -46.54
CA PHE A 141 -10.51 13.03 -46.24
C PHE A 141 -11.50 12.74 -47.39
N LYS A 142 -11.22 13.19 -48.62
CA LYS A 142 -12.16 13.07 -49.75
C LYS A 142 -12.62 11.64 -50.05
N ASP A 143 -11.81 10.64 -49.67
CA ASP A 143 -12.05 9.23 -49.99
C ASP A 143 -12.79 8.48 -48.87
N TYR A 144 -12.99 9.11 -47.70
CA TYR A 144 -13.80 8.57 -46.60
C TYR A 144 -15.27 8.51 -46.99
N ASP A 145 -16.00 7.51 -46.49
CA ASP A 145 -17.43 7.33 -46.77
C ASP A 145 -18.32 8.18 -45.85
N GLU A 146 -19.62 7.86 -45.76
CA GLU A 146 -20.62 8.62 -45.01
C GLU A 146 -20.48 8.56 -43.49
N HIS A 147 -19.66 7.65 -42.95
CA HIS A 147 -19.42 7.60 -41.51
C HIS A 147 -18.62 8.82 -41.03
N LEU A 148 -17.80 9.44 -41.90
CA LEU A 148 -17.13 10.70 -41.60
C LEU A 148 -18.01 11.90 -42.00
N ILE A 149 -18.39 12.68 -41.00
CA ILE A 149 -19.20 13.90 -41.07
C ILE A 149 -18.29 15.10 -40.78
N PHE A 150 -18.50 16.19 -41.50
CA PHE A 150 -17.84 17.47 -41.18
C PHE A 150 -18.82 18.44 -40.52
N GLU A 151 -18.43 19.04 -39.40
CA GLU A 151 -19.15 20.14 -38.76
C GLU A 151 -18.43 21.46 -39.02
N GLY A 152 -19.07 22.38 -39.73
CA GLY A 152 -18.39 23.54 -40.32
C GLY A 152 -17.77 24.52 -39.33
N LEU A 153 -18.45 24.72 -38.21
CA LEU A 153 -18.06 25.60 -37.10
C LEU A 153 -18.59 25.00 -35.80
N ASN A 154 -18.00 25.35 -34.67
CA ASN A 154 -18.44 24.97 -33.33
C ASN A 154 -19.51 25.93 -32.78
N GLU A 155 -19.08 26.99 -32.07
CA GLU A 155 -19.97 27.96 -31.42
C GLU A 155 -19.69 29.40 -31.89
N PRO A 156 -19.82 29.70 -33.19
CA PRO A 156 -19.49 31.02 -33.72
C PRO A 156 -20.45 32.07 -33.12
N ARG A 157 -19.87 33.08 -32.48
CA ARG A 157 -20.60 34.08 -31.69
C ARG A 157 -19.82 35.40 -31.57
N LYS A 158 -20.43 36.40 -30.93
CA LYS A 158 -19.82 37.69 -30.61
C LYS A 158 -19.18 37.63 -29.22
N ASN A 159 -17.95 37.13 -29.17
CA ASN A 159 -17.18 36.98 -27.93
C ASN A 159 -17.07 38.31 -27.16
N ASP A 160 -17.12 38.24 -25.83
CA ASP A 160 -16.98 39.37 -24.91
C ASP A 160 -18.05 40.45 -25.09
N THR A 161 -19.24 40.07 -25.55
CA THR A 161 -20.40 40.98 -25.69
C THR A 161 -21.58 40.53 -24.83
N PRO A 162 -22.50 41.44 -24.46
CA PRO A 162 -23.71 41.06 -23.72
C PRO A 162 -24.63 40.05 -24.43
N VAL A 163 -24.44 39.86 -25.75
CA VAL A 163 -25.21 38.94 -26.59
C VAL A 163 -24.48 37.64 -26.90
N GLU A 164 -23.29 37.43 -26.31
CA GLU A 164 -22.46 36.24 -26.55
C GLU A 164 -23.25 34.93 -26.33
N TRP A 165 -23.90 34.80 -25.17
CA TRP A 165 -24.60 33.59 -24.75
C TRP A 165 -26.14 33.72 -24.71
N THR A 166 -26.68 34.90 -25.04
CA THR A 166 -28.14 35.18 -24.99
C THR A 166 -28.84 35.03 -26.35
N GLY A 167 -28.14 34.42 -27.31
CA GLY A 167 -28.66 34.09 -28.64
C GLY A 167 -28.38 35.12 -29.72
N GLY A 168 -27.47 36.07 -29.49
CA GLY A 168 -26.92 36.96 -30.52
C GLY A 168 -27.82 38.11 -30.94
N ASP A 169 -27.38 38.81 -31.99
CA ASP A 169 -28.08 39.89 -32.67
C ASP A 169 -28.03 39.70 -34.19
N GLN A 170 -28.67 40.59 -34.95
CA GLN A 170 -28.77 40.47 -36.41
C GLN A 170 -27.42 40.31 -37.10
N GLU A 171 -26.43 41.10 -36.67
CA GLU A 171 -25.07 41.00 -37.18
C GLU A 171 -24.47 39.61 -36.92
N GLY A 172 -24.58 39.12 -35.68
CA GLY A 172 -24.11 37.78 -35.33
C GLY A 172 -24.78 36.69 -36.15
N TRP A 173 -26.10 36.76 -36.34
CA TRP A 173 -26.85 35.78 -37.13
C TRP A 173 -26.44 35.80 -38.60
N ASP A 174 -26.32 36.98 -39.20
CA ASP A 174 -25.94 37.14 -40.61
C ASP A 174 -24.51 36.62 -40.86
N ALA A 175 -23.57 36.89 -39.95
CA ALA A 175 -22.21 36.40 -40.02
C ALA A 175 -22.15 34.86 -39.95
N VAL A 176 -22.84 34.25 -38.99
CA VAL A 176 -22.89 32.77 -38.83
C VAL A 176 -23.52 32.11 -40.06
N ASN A 177 -24.65 32.64 -40.55
CA ASN A 177 -25.30 32.12 -41.75
C ASN A 177 -24.38 32.22 -42.99
N ALA A 178 -23.64 33.31 -43.14
CA ALA A 178 -22.69 33.49 -44.25
C ALA A 178 -21.52 32.50 -44.17
N MET A 179 -20.94 32.29 -42.98
CA MET A 179 -19.85 31.32 -42.77
C MET A 179 -20.30 29.88 -43.02
N ASN A 180 -21.48 29.50 -42.53
CA ASN A 180 -22.10 28.20 -42.81
C ASN A 180 -22.28 27.97 -44.32
N ALA A 181 -22.75 28.98 -45.06
CA ALA A 181 -22.92 28.87 -46.51
C ALA A 181 -21.58 28.69 -47.26
N VAL A 182 -20.51 29.36 -46.81
CA VAL A 182 -19.15 29.19 -47.37
C VAL A 182 -18.62 27.78 -47.10
N PHE A 183 -18.80 27.26 -45.88
CA PHE A 183 -18.44 25.87 -45.54
C PHE A 183 -19.11 24.88 -46.48
N LEU A 184 -20.46 24.91 -46.57
CA LEU A 184 -21.24 23.99 -47.38
C LEU A 184 -20.78 24.01 -48.85
N LYS A 185 -20.64 25.21 -49.42
CA LYS A 185 -20.19 25.38 -50.82
C LYS A 185 -18.78 24.82 -51.03
N THR A 186 -17.87 25.07 -50.10
CA THR A 186 -16.47 24.60 -50.15
C THR A 186 -16.42 23.07 -50.19
N ILE A 187 -17.11 22.40 -49.26
CA ILE A 187 -17.09 20.93 -49.22
C ILE A 187 -17.81 20.31 -50.41
N ARG A 188 -18.99 20.82 -50.80
CA ARG A 188 -19.76 20.28 -51.93
C ARG A 188 -19.03 20.36 -53.27
N SER A 189 -18.09 21.31 -53.40
CA SER A 189 -17.27 21.47 -54.61
C SER A 189 -15.91 20.76 -54.53
N SER A 190 -15.52 20.24 -53.36
CA SER A 190 -14.33 19.42 -53.21
C SER A 190 -14.59 18.00 -53.76
N GLY A 191 -13.69 17.46 -54.58
CA GLY A 191 -13.90 16.19 -55.31
C GLY A 191 -13.98 14.95 -54.40
N GLY A 192 -14.00 13.76 -55.00
CA GLY A 192 -14.15 12.49 -54.25
C GLY A 192 -15.58 12.28 -53.73
N ASN A 193 -15.72 11.81 -52.50
CA ASN A 193 -17.00 11.54 -51.84
C ASN A 193 -17.65 12.79 -51.21
N ASN A 194 -16.91 13.89 -51.06
CA ASN A 194 -17.37 15.10 -50.37
C ASN A 194 -18.67 15.75 -50.92
N PRO A 195 -19.00 15.69 -52.23
CA PRO A 195 -20.29 16.16 -52.72
C PRO A 195 -21.48 15.43 -52.10
N LYS A 196 -21.26 14.23 -51.55
CA LYS A 196 -22.25 13.40 -50.84
C LYS A 196 -21.94 13.22 -49.36
N ARG A 197 -20.96 13.91 -48.79
CA ARG A 197 -20.63 13.82 -47.36
C ARG A 197 -21.71 14.52 -46.53
N HIS A 198 -22.05 13.96 -45.37
CA HIS A 198 -22.96 14.64 -44.45
C HIS A 198 -22.26 15.79 -43.75
N LEU A 199 -22.94 16.94 -43.62
CA LEU A 199 -22.38 18.17 -43.10
C LEU A 199 -23.23 18.73 -41.95
N MET A 200 -22.61 19.03 -40.83
CA MET A 200 -23.22 19.70 -39.68
C MET A 200 -22.95 21.20 -39.71
N ILE A 201 -23.96 22.01 -39.40
CA ILE A 201 -23.84 23.47 -39.26
C ILE A 201 -24.56 23.96 -38.00
N PRO A 202 -23.92 24.82 -37.17
CA PRO A 202 -24.54 25.35 -35.97
C PRO A 202 -25.37 26.62 -36.27
N PRO A 203 -26.44 26.89 -35.49
CA PRO A 203 -26.96 28.24 -35.32
C PRO A 203 -25.96 29.09 -34.51
N TYR A 204 -26.29 30.36 -34.27
CA TYR A 204 -25.44 31.24 -33.45
C TYR A 204 -25.12 30.62 -32.08
N ALA A 205 -23.83 30.56 -31.73
CA ALA A 205 -23.27 29.94 -30.52
C ALA A 205 -23.66 28.46 -30.32
N ALA A 206 -24.10 27.75 -31.36
CA ALA A 206 -24.76 26.45 -31.28
C ALA A 206 -25.94 26.39 -30.28
N ALA A 207 -26.47 27.55 -29.89
CA ALA A 207 -27.24 27.65 -28.65
C ALA A 207 -28.70 27.21 -28.81
N CYS A 208 -29.19 26.48 -27.80
CA CYS A 208 -30.60 26.10 -27.67
C CYS A 208 -31.46 27.25 -27.10
N ASN A 209 -31.75 28.26 -27.92
CA ASN A 209 -32.67 29.33 -27.56
C ASN A 209 -33.44 29.88 -28.77
N GLU A 210 -34.51 30.64 -28.49
CA GLU A 210 -35.42 31.15 -29.53
C GLU A 210 -34.74 32.11 -30.53
N ASN A 211 -33.81 32.96 -30.06
CA ASN A 211 -33.14 33.95 -30.90
C ASN A 211 -32.24 33.26 -31.93
N SER A 212 -31.37 32.36 -31.49
CA SER A 212 -30.49 31.57 -32.36
C SER A 212 -31.32 30.74 -33.34
N PHE A 213 -32.35 30.04 -32.86
CA PHE A 213 -33.17 29.15 -33.70
C PHE A 213 -33.98 29.90 -34.75
N LYS A 214 -34.62 31.02 -34.39
CA LYS A 214 -35.46 31.77 -35.31
C LYS A 214 -34.68 32.37 -36.49
N ASN A 215 -33.43 32.75 -36.25
CA ASN A 215 -32.61 33.47 -37.23
C ASN A 215 -31.59 32.57 -37.96
N PHE A 216 -31.55 31.28 -37.62
CA PHE A 216 -30.73 30.29 -38.31
C PHE A 216 -31.32 29.92 -39.68
N ILE A 217 -30.51 30.06 -40.73
CA ILE A 217 -30.86 29.67 -42.10
C ILE A 217 -30.30 28.28 -42.38
N PHE A 218 -31.20 27.34 -42.67
CA PHE A 218 -30.87 25.97 -43.06
C PHE A 218 -31.12 25.78 -44.57
N PRO A 219 -30.24 25.08 -45.32
CA PRO A 219 -30.43 24.86 -46.75
C PRO A 219 -31.56 23.84 -47.00
N GLU A 220 -32.63 24.24 -47.68
CA GLU A 220 -33.80 23.37 -47.90
C GLU A 220 -33.55 22.26 -48.96
N ASP A 221 -32.61 22.46 -49.90
CA ASP A 221 -32.36 21.57 -51.04
C ASP A 221 -31.19 20.59 -50.85
N ASP A 222 -30.63 20.47 -49.63
CA ASP A 222 -29.52 19.57 -49.33
C ASP A 222 -29.90 18.58 -48.22
N ASP A 223 -30.26 17.36 -48.61
CA ASP A 223 -30.72 16.31 -47.72
C ASP A 223 -29.61 15.69 -46.86
N LYS A 224 -28.36 16.16 -47.03
CA LYS A 224 -27.16 15.69 -46.34
C LYS A 224 -26.61 16.74 -45.38
N VAL A 225 -27.39 17.76 -45.03
CA VAL A 225 -27.04 18.73 -43.99
C VAL A 225 -27.75 18.37 -42.69
N ILE A 226 -27.13 18.69 -41.55
CA ILE A 226 -27.58 18.42 -40.19
C ILE A 226 -27.41 19.71 -39.37
N ALA A 227 -28.39 20.05 -38.53
CA ALA A 227 -28.22 21.13 -37.56
C ALA A 227 -27.39 20.64 -36.36
N SER A 228 -26.37 21.40 -35.94
CA SER A 228 -25.58 21.14 -34.73
C SER A 228 -26.09 22.02 -33.58
N VAL A 229 -26.44 21.43 -32.43
CA VAL A 229 -26.93 22.18 -31.25
C VAL A 229 -26.23 21.69 -30.00
N HIS A 230 -25.87 22.60 -29.09
CA HIS A 230 -25.31 22.30 -27.78
C HIS A 230 -26.31 22.69 -26.67
N ALA A 231 -26.56 21.78 -25.72
CA ALA A 231 -27.61 22.00 -24.71
C ALA A 231 -27.34 21.26 -23.38
N TYR A 232 -26.52 21.87 -22.53
CA TYR A 232 -26.28 21.47 -21.13
C TYR A 232 -27.45 21.90 -20.23
N ALA A 233 -28.60 21.24 -20.39
CA ALA A 233 -29.84 21.53 -19.67
C ALA A 233 -30.17 20.45 -18.62
N PRO A 234 -30.72 20.82 -17.44
CA PRO A 234 -30.98 22.18 -17.01
C PRO A 234 -29.69 22.86 -16.52
N TYR A 235 -29.42 24.09 -16.96
CA TYR A 235 -28.13 24.76 -16.80
C TYR A 235 -27.60 24.74 -15.35
N ASN A 236 -28.48 25.02 -14.38
CA ASN A 236 -28.13 25.05 -12.96
C ASN A 236 -27.64 23.70 -12.42
N PHE A 237 -28.21 22.61 -12.88
CA PHE A 237 -27.77 21.26 -12.52
C PHE A 237 -26.51 20.88 -13.31
N ALA A 238 -26.58 21.06 -14.63
CA ALA A 238 -25.65 20.47 -15.58
C ALA A 238 -24.31 21.20 -15.71
N LEU A 239 -24.28 22.54 -15.69
CA LEU A 239 -23.10 23.35 -16.09
C LEU A 239 -22.78 24.53 -15.15
N ASN A 240 -23.76 25.11 -14.45
CA ASN A 240 -23.55 26.30 -13.63
C ASN A 240 -22.58 26.04 -12.47
N ASN A 241 -21.52 26.85 -12.34
CA ASN A 241 -20.59 26.81 -11.20
C ASN A 241 -20.75 28.01 -10.24
N GLY A 242 -21.72 28.89 -10.49
CA GLY A 242 -22.02 30.05 -9.67
C GLY A 242 -23.18 29.84 -8.69
N GLU A 243 -23.73 30.95 -8.18
CA GLU A 243 -24.74 30.96 -7.08
C GLU A 243 -26.02 30.16 -7.38
N GLY A 244 -26.35 29.95 -8.65
CA GLY A 244 -27.53 29.18 -9.07
C GLY A 244 -27.29 27.67 -9.21
N ALA A 245 -26.07 27.19 -8.94
CA ALA A 245 -25.73 25.77 -9.09
C ALA A 245 -26.54 24.90 -8.14
N VAL A 246 -26.99 23.74 -8.62
CA VAL A 246 -27.66 22.71 -7.82
C VAL A 246 -27.07 21.34 -8.12
N ASP A 247 -27.06 20.48 -7.12
CA ASP A 247 -26.59 19.08 -7.20
C ASP A 247 -27.74 18.07 -7.31
N LYS A 248 -29.00 18.52 -7.22
CA LYS A 248 -30.19 17.66 -7.35
C LYS A 248 -30.93 17.86 -8.65
N PHE A 249 -31.32 16.75 -9.29
CA PHE A 249 -32.20 16.74 -10.44
C PHE A 249 -33.66 16.71 -9.98
N ASP A 250 -34.17 17.88 -9.62
CA ASP A 250 -35.50 18.04 -9.07
C ASP A 250 -36.59 18.29 -10.13
N ALA A 251 -37.82 18.51 -9.66
CA ALA A 251 -38.96 18.77 -10.54
C ALA A 251 -38.85 20.08 -11.35
N ALA A 252 -38.07 21.07 -10.89
CA ALA A 252 -37.83 22.30 -11.63
C ALA A 252 -36.81 22.05 -12.75
N GLY A 253 -35.72 21.35 -12.43
CA GLY A 253 -34.73 20.91 -13.42
C GLY A 253 -35.37 20.06 -14.52
N LYS A 254 -36.27 19.15 -14.16
CA LYS A 254 -37.01 18.32 -15.12
C LYS A 254 -37.86 19.15 -16.10
N LYS A 255 -38.55 20.18 -15.61
CA LYS A 255 -39.38 21.07 -16.44
C LYS A 255 -38.53 21.94 -17.38
N ASP A 256 -37.41 22.45 -16.90
CA ASP A 256 -36.49 23.24 -17.71
C ASP A 256 -35.88 22.40 -18.85
N LEU A 257 -35.50 21.14 -18.56
CA LEU A 257 -35.05 20.21 -19.58
C LEU A 257 -36.14 19.92 -20.63
N GLU A 258 -37.38 19.64 -20.21
CA GLU A 258 -38.50 19.42 -21.13
C GLU A 258 -38.79 20.65 -22.01
N TRP A 259 -38.63 21.86 -21.48
CA TRP A 259 -38.78 23.09 -22.24
C TRP A 259 -37.74 23.20 -23.36
N ASN A 260 -36.46 22.98 -23.04
CA ASN A 260 -35.37 23.00 -24.01
C ASN A 260 -35.57 21.95 -25.11
N ILE A 261 -35.95 20.72 -24.74
CA ILE A 261 -36.26 19.64 -25.69
C ILE A 261 -37.41 20.04 -26.63
N ASN A 262 -38.44 20.72 -26.13
CA ASN A 262 -39.55 21.20 -26.94
C ASN A 262 -39.14 22.30 -27.93
N LEU A 263 -38.21 23.19 -27.56
CA LEU A 263 -37.66 24.19 -28.48
C LEU A 263 -36.96 23.51 -29.66
N MET A 264 -36.09 22.55 -29.36
CA MET A 264 -35.38 21.76 -30.38
C MET A 264 -36.35 21.01 -31.30
N LYS A 265 -37.35 20.34 -30.72
CA LYS A 265 -38.37 19.60 -31.46
C LYS A 265 -39.12 20.50 -32.44
N LYS A 266 -39.62 21.66 -31.97
CA LYS A 266 -40.37 22.61 -32.80
C LYS A 266 -39.54 23.21 -33.91
N ARG A 267 -38.26 23.49 -33.63
CA ARG A 267 -37.39 24.15 -34.61
C ARG A 267 -36.92 23.18 -35.70
N PHE A 268 -36.55 21.96 -35.33
CA PHE A 268 -35.87 21.04 -36.25
C PHE A 268 -36.75 19.85 -36.61
N VAL A 269 -37.07 19.00 -35.63
CA VAL A 269 -37.79 17.73 -35.85
C VAL A 269 -39.14 17.94 -36.56
N ASP A 270 -39.94 18.88 -36.06
CA ASP A 270 -41.27 19.20 -36.61
C ASP A 270 -41.20 19.88 -37.98
N GLN A 271 -40.06 20.47 -38.32
CA GLN A 271 -39.79 21.06 -39.64
C GLN A 271 -39.09 20.06 -40.58
N GLY A 272 -38.87 18.82 -40.15
CA GLY A 272 -38.22 17.79 -40.94
C GLY A 272 -36.70 17.96 -41.07
N ILE A 273 -36.09 18.87 -40.33
CA ILE A 273 -34.65 19.13 -40.33
C ILE A 273 -33.96 18.13 -39.40
N PRO A 274 -32.98 17.34 -39.89
CA PRO A 274 -32.19 16.47 -39.03
C PRO A 274 -31.28 17.31 -38.12
N MET A 275 -31.18 16.90 -36.86
CA MET A 275 -30.40 17.61 -35.85
C MET A 275 -29.66 16.59 -34.98
N ILE A 276 -28.44 16.95 -34.57
CA ILE A 276 -27.65 16.23 -33.58
C ILE A 276 -27.37 17.20 -32.44
N LEU A 277 -27.59 16.73 -31.20
CA LEU A 277 -27.07 17.40 -30.01
C LEU A 277 -25.58 17.11 -29.91
N GLY A 278 -24.77 17.97 -30.52
CA GLY A 278 -23.31 17.81 -30.66
C GLY A 278 -22.57 17.85 -29.33
N GLU A 279 -23.14 18.53 -28.33
CA GLU A 279 -22.64 18.55 -26.97
C GLU A 279 -23.77 18.65 -25.94
N TYR A 280 -23.64 17.84 -24.90
CA TYR A 280 -24.38 17.94 -23.64
C TYR A 280 -23.61 17.17 -22.55
N GLY A 281 -23.97 17.38 -21.29
CA GLY A 281 -23.38 16.65 -20.17
C GLY A 281 -23.91 17.21 -18.86
N ALA A 282 -23.64 16.52 -17.75
CA ALA A 282 -23.82 17.08 -16.41
C ALA A 282 -22.54 16.87 -15.58
N MET A 283 -21.99 17.96 -15.08
CA MET A 283 -20.75 17.92 -14.28
C MET A 283 -20.93 17.02 -13.06
N ASN A 284 -19.89 16.27 -12.71
CA ASN A 284 -19.88 15.58 -11.43
C ASN A 284 -19.91 16.58 -10.26
N ARG A 285 -20.87 16.42 -9.36
CA ARG A 285 -20.96 17.14 -8.08
C ARG A 285 -21.09 16.17 -6.91
N ASP A 286 -20.51 14.97 -7.08
CA ASP A 286 -20.63 13.85 -6.16
C ASP A 286 -22.09 13.43 -5.93
N ASN A 287 -22.84 13.48 -7.04
CA ASN A 287 -24.29 13.33 -7.13
C ASN A 287 -24.68 12.31 -8.20
N GLU A 288 -24.00 11.16 -8.21
CA GLU A 288 -24.11 10.15 -9.27
C GLU A 288 -25.55 9.66 -9.49
N GLU A 289 -26.32 9.40 -8.43
CA GLU A 289 -27.73 8.98 -8.55
C GLU A 289 -28.58 10.00 -9.30
N ASP A 290 -28.45 11.29 -8.96
CA ASP A 290 -29.16 12.39 -9.63
C ASP A 290 -28.71 12.54 -11.09
N ARG A 291 -27.42 12.35 -11.39
CA ARG A 291 -26.91 12.38 -12.78
C ARG A 291 -27.38 11.19 -13.59
N ALA A 292 -27.41 9.99 -13.04
CA ALA A 292 -27.94 8.81 -13.71
C ALA A 292 -29.44 8.99 -14.03
N ALA A 293 -30.23 9.50 -13.07
CA ALA A 293 -31.65 9.79 -13.27
C ALA A 293 -31.88 10.87 -14.34
N TRP A 294 -31.07 11.93 -14.33
CA TRP A 294 -31.08 12.97 -15.36
C TRP A 294 -30.70 12.43 -16.74
N ALA A 295 -29.64 11.61 -16.83
CA ALA A 295 -29.12 11.07 -18.09
C ALA A 295 -30.14 10.12 -18.75
N GLU A 296 -30.77 9.24 -17.98
CA GLU A 296 -31.85 8.35 -18.48
C GLU A 296 -33.00 9.20 -19.02
N PHE A 297 -33.46 10.19 -18.24
CA PHE A 297 -34.58 11.04 -18.62
C PHE A 297 -34.29 11.89 -19.86
N TYR A 298 -33.10 12.47 -19.99
CA TYR A 298 -32.72 13.24 -21.18
C TYR A 298 -32.68 12.31 -22.40
N MET A 299 -32.00 11.17 -22.28
CA MET A 299 -31.84 10.20 -23.38
C MET A 299 -33.18 9.68 -23.88
N GLU A 300 -34.10 9.30 -22.99
CA GLU A 300 -35.44 8.84 -23.37
C GLU A 300 -36.20 9.89 -24.19
N LYS A 301 -36.11 11.15 -23.78
CA LYS A 301 -36.85 12.25 -24.41
C LYS A 301 -36.31 12.60 -25.80
N VAL A 302 -34.99 12.62 -25.98
CA VAL A 302 -34.40 12.90 -27.31
C VAL A 302 -34.52 11.71 -28.24
N THR A 303 -34.42 10.48 -27.71
CA THR A 303 -34.68 9.24 -28.45
C THR A 303 -36.11 9.20 -28.99
N ALA A 304 -37.09 9.59 -28.16
CA ALA A 304 -38.51 9.63 -28.57
C ALA A 304 -38.80 10.59 -29.74
N MET A 305 -37.91 11.55 -30.02
CA MET A 305 -38.03 12.46 -31.16
C MET A 305 -36.98 12.20 -32.26
N GLY A 306 -36.20 11.12 -32.16
CA GLY A 306 -35.23 10.71 -33.18
C GLY A 306 -34.00 11.61 -33.28
N VAL A 307 -33.58 12.21 -32.16
CA VAL A 307 -32.40 13.08 -32.08
C VAL A 307 -31.31 12.35 -31.28
N PRO A 308 -30.14 12.03 -31.88
CA PRO A 308 -29.01 11.53 -31.12
C PRO A 308 -28.32 12.67 -30.38
N GLN A 309 -27.65 12.32 -29.28
CA GLN A 309 -26.88 13.25 -28.47
C GLN A 309 -25.48 12.72 -28.17
N VAL A 310 -24.51 13.62 -28.09
CA VAL A 310 -23.10 13.30 -27.96
C VAL A 310 -22.59 13.92 -26.65
N TRP A 311 -22.22 13.04 -25.70
CA TRP A 311 -21.73 13.45 -24.39
C TRP A 311 -20.45 14.27 -24.55
N TRP A 312 -20.37 15.43 -23.91
CA TRP A 312 -19.12 16.17 -23.80
C TRP A 312 -18.29 15.52 -22.72
N ASP A 313 -17.22 14.84 -23.11
CA ASP A 313 -16.24 14.31 -22.18
C ASP A 313 -14.97 15.12 -22.38
N ASN A 314 -14.57 15.87 -21.36
CA ASN A 314 -13.33 16.65 -21.40
C ASN A 314 -12.17 15.96 -20.65
N GLY A 315 -12.36 14.72 -20.21
CA GLY A 315 -11.41 13.97 -19.38
C GLY A 315 -11.22 14.53 -17.97
N ILE A 316 -12.10 15.42 -17.51
CA ILE A 316 -12.03 16.05 -16.18
C ILE A 316 -13.04 15.38 -15.24
N PHE A 317 -12.52 14.72 -14.21
CA PHE A 317 -13.31 14.08 -13.17
C PHE A 317 -13.28 14.84 -11.84
N GLU A 318 -12.25 15.66 -11.60
CA GLU A 318 -11.94 16.30 -10.31
C GLU A 318 -11.69 17.81 -10.43
N GLY A 319 -11.66 18.49 -9.27
CA GLY A 319 -11.36 19.91 -9.16
C GLY A 319 -12.60 20.82 -9.24
N THR A 320 -12.38 22.14 -9.16
CA THR A 320 -13.46 23.12 -9.37
C THR A 320 -13.56 23.44 -10.87
N GLY A 321 -14.79 23.49 -11.39
CA GLY A 321 -15.04 23.71 -12.81
C GLY A 321 -15.79 22.56 -13.47
N GLU A 322 -15.61 22.42 -14.78
CA GLU A 322 -16.43 21.59 -15.65
C GLU A 322 -16.04 20.10 -15.63
N ARG A 323 -16.47 19.37 -14.60
CA ARG A 323 -16.15 17.93 -14.39
C ARG A 323 -17.01 16.99 -15.26
N PHE A 324 -16.82 16.97 -16.58
CA PHE A 324 -17.66 16.21 -17.51
C PHE A 324 -17.11 14.83 -17.92
N GLY A 325 -15.95 14.41 -17.41
CA GLY A 325 -15.36 13.12 -17.72
C GLY A 325 -16.34 11.94 -17.51
N LEU A 326 -16.32 10.99 -18.44
CA LEU A 326 -17.08 9.74 -18.39
C LEU A 326 -16.20 8.52 -18.64
N LEU A 327 -15.35 8.57 -19.66
CA LEU A 327 -14.28 7.61 -19.92
C LEU A 327 -12.99 8.09 -19.25
N ASP A 328 -12.48 7.28 -18.34
CA ASP A 328 -11.07 7.37 -17.98
C ASP A 328 -10.26 6.87 -19.17
N ARG A 329 -9.78 7.83 -19.95
CA ARG A 329 -9.09 7.59 -21.22
C ARG A 329 -7.75 6.88 -21.01
N LYS A 330 -7.19 6.92 -19.80
CA LYS A 330 -5.87 6.37 -19.50
C LYS A 330 -5.99 4.90 -19.08
N ASN A 331 -6.98 4.59 -18.24
CA ASN A 331 -7.26 3.20 -17.84
C ASN A 331 -8.26 2.48 -18.73
N LEU A 332 -8.79 3.15 -19.75
CA LEU A 332 -9.76 2.55 -20.66
C LEU A 332 -11.00 2.05 -19.88
N LYS A 333 -11.43 2.83 -18.88
CA LYS A 333 -12.48 2.46 -17.91
C LYS A 333 -13.61 3.46 -17.91
N ILE A 334 -14.85 2.96 -17.88
CA ILE A 334 -16.03 3.79 -17.62
C ILE A 334 -16.08 4.15 -16.13
N VAL A 335 -15.97 5.43 -15.80
CA VAL A 335 -15.89 5.93 -14.40
C VAL A 335 -17.27 6.01 -13.74
N TYR A 336 -18.28 6.43 -14.50
CA TYR A 336 -19.66 6.52 -14.01
C TYR A 336 -20.53 5.48 -14.74
N PRO A 337 -20.42 4.19 -14.36
CA PRO A 337 -21.12 3.12 -15.05
C PRO A 337 -22.63 3.24 -14.95
N THR A 338 -23.16 3.81 -13.86
CA THR A 338 -24.59 4.07 -13.73
C THR A 338 -25.09 5.09 -14.76
N ILE A 339 -24.26 6.06 -15.15
CA ILE A 339 -24.58 7.01 -16.23
C ILE A 339 -24.57 6.29 -17.58
N VAL A 340 -23.55 5.48 -17.90
CA VAL A 340 -23.53 4.70 -19.16
C VAL A 340 -24.72 3.74 -19.23
N ALA A 341 -25.07 3.07 -18.14
CA ALA A 341 -26.28 2.25 -18.05
C ALA A 341 -27.56 3.08 -18.32
N ALA A 342 -27.65 4.28 -17.75
CA ALA A 342 -28.77 5.20 -17.98
C ALA A 342 -28.86 5.65 -19.46
N LEU A 343 -27.73 5.89 -20.13
CA LEU A 343 -27.69 6.21 -21.56
C LEU A 343 -28.14 5.02 -22.42
N GLN A 344 -27.62 3.82 -22.16
CA GLN A 344 -28.03 2.59 -22.85
C GLN A 344 -29.53 2.36 -22.70
N LYS A 345 -30.02 2.40 -21.45
CA LYS A 345 -31.42 2.19 -21.12
C LYS A 345 -32.32 3.24 -21.74
N GLY A 346 -32.00 4.53 -21.58
CA GLY A 346 -32.81 5.61 -22.13
C GLY A 346 -32.84 5.61 -23.66
N ARG A 347 -31.82 5.06 -24.31
CA ARG A 347 -31.78 4.88 -25.77
C ARG A 347 -32.67 3.73 -26.26
N GLY A 348 -33.10 2.85 -25.34
CA GLY A 348 -33.85 1.63 -25.62
C GLY A 348 -32.95 0.42 -25.95
N LEU A 349 -31.68 0.46 -25.54
CA LEU A 349 -30.73 -0.65 -25.70
C LEU A 349 -30.72 -1.54 -24.46
N GLU A 350 -30.15 -2.74 -24.60
CA GLU A 350 -29.88 -3.60 -23.46
C GLU A 350 -28.76 -2.97 -22.60
N VAL A 351 -28.97 -2.94 -21.29
CA VAL A 351 -27.98 -2.42 -20.35
C VAL A 351 -26.88 -3.46 -20.19
N ASN A 352 -25.71 -3.12 -20.71
CA ASN A 352 -24.51 -3.92 -20.62
C ASN A 352 -23.32 -2.97 -20.53
N VAL A 353 -22.90 -2.68 -19.29
CA VAL A 353 -21.76 -1.80 -19.04
C VAL A 353 -20.52 -2.65 -18.93
N VAL A 354 -19.66 -2.54 -19.92
CA VAL A 354 -18.35 -3.17 -19.93
C VAL A 354 -17.39 -2.21 -19.24
N HIS A 355 -17.07 -2.51 -17.99
CA HIS A 355 -16.26 -1.61 -17.16
C HIS A 355 -14.84 -1.48 -17.67
N ALA A 356 -14.29 -2.55 -18.27
CA ALA A 356 -12.98 -2.58 -18.90
C ALA A 356 -12.95 -3.69 -19.96
N ILE A 357 -12.13 -3.51 -21.00
CA ILE A 357 -11.77 -4.61 -21.90
C ILE A 357 -10.71 -5.44 -21.19
N GLU A 358 -11.06 -6.62 -20.68
CA GLU A 358 -10.06 -7.68 -20.48
C GLU A 358 -9.51 -8.03 -21.87
N LYS A 359 -8.21 -7.82 -22.10
CA LYS A 359 -7.57 -8.29 -23.34
C LYS A 359 -7.69 -9.81 -23.40
N LYS A 360 -8.71 -10.29 -24.11
CA LYS A 360 -8.73 -11.65 -24.62
C LYS A 360 -7.58 -11.79 -25.64
N PRO A 361 -6.78 -12.86 -25.58
CA PRO A 361 -5.76 -13.11 -26.59
C PRO A 361 -6.47 -13.43 -27.91
N GLU A 362 -6.30 -12.57 -28.92
CA GLU A 362 -6.78 -12.88 -30.27
C GLU A 362 -5.90 -13.96 -30.89
N GLU A 363 -6.51 -15.09 -31.25
CA GLU A 363 -5.91 -16.12 -32.10
C GLU A 363 -5.64 -15.58 -33.51
N PRO A 364 -4.54 -15.99 -34.16
CA PRO A 364 -4.11 -15.43 -35.43
C PRO A 364 -4.95 -15.96 -36.60
N THR A 365 -5.88 -15.15 -37.11
CA THR A 365 -6.47 -15.39 -38.44
C THR A 365 -5.48 -15.04 -39.55
N LYS A 366 -5.06 -16.08 -40.29
CA LYS A 366 -4.24 -16.01 -41.51
C LYS A 366 -4.90 -15.22 -42.65
N THR A 367 -4.06 -14.46 -43.38
CA THR A 367 -3.95 -14.20 -44.84
C THR A 367 -3.62 -12.71 -45.07
N THR A 368 -2.65 -12.25 -45.88
CA THR A 368 -1.76 -12.81 -46.92
C THR A 368 -0.67 -11.75 -47.17
N GLU A 369 0.60 -12.15 -47.24
CA GLU A 369 1.68 -11.29 -47.76
C GLU A 369 1.71 -11.26 -49.30
N PRO A 370 2.32 -10.23 -49.90
CA PRO A 370 3.06 -10.38 -51.15
C PRO A 370 4.58 -10.26 -50.93
N VAL A 371 5.22 -11.44 -50.88
CA VAL A 371 6.42 -11.88 -51.61
C VAL A 371 7.55 -10.87 -51.86
N GLU A 372 8.74 -11.18 -51.32
CA GLU A 372 10.01 -11.23 -52.08
C GLU A 372 10.90 -12.40 -51.58
N PRO A 373 11.82 -12.93 -52.41
CA PRO A 373 11.93 -14.37 -52.59
C PRO A 373 13.24 -15.03 -52.09
N THR A 374 13.12 -16.33 -51.79
CA THR A 374 14.09 -17.44 -52.05
C THR A 374 15.44 -17.42 -51.30
N GLU A 375 16.01 -18.51 -50.77
CA GLU A 375 15.84 -19.95 -51.02
C GLU A 375 16.61 -20.77 -49.95
N THR A 376 16.10 -21.98 -49.66
CA THR A 376 16.82 -23.25 -49.30
C THR A 376 17.52 -23.35 -47.92
N THR A 377 17.39 -24.39 -47.08
CA THR A 377 16.83 -25.76 -47.16
C THR A 377 16.74 -26.36 -45.73
N SER A 378 15.71 -27.20 -45.48
CA SER A 378 15.47 -28.03 -44.27
C SER A 378 16.34 -29.32 -44.28
N PRO A 379 16.46 -30.13 -43.19
CA PRO A 379 15.34 -30.93 -42.64
C PRO A 379 15.23 -31.01 -41.09
N GLU A 380 14.07 -31.55 -40.69
CA GLU A 380 13.38 -31.66 -39.39
C GLU A 380 13.99 -32.52 -38.25
N GLU A 381 13.55 -32.14 -37.03
CA GLU A 381 13.22 -32.90 -35.80
C GLU A 381 14.30 -33.57 -34.93
N PRO A 382 14.09 -33.75 -33.59
CA PRO A 382 12.89 -33.51 -32.78
C PRO A 382 13.11 -32.62 -31.52
N ALA A 383 11.99 -32.27 -30.88
CA ALA A 383 11.90 -31.57 -29.61
C ALA A 383 12.66 -32.27 -28.47
N GLU A 384 13.43 -31.49 -27.72
CA GLU A 384 13.86 -31.82 -26.37
C GLU A 384 13.76 -30.58 -25.48
N THR A 385 13.12 -30.80 -24.34
CA THR A 385 12.88 -29.89 -23.22
C THR A 385 14.17 -29.30 -22.65
N THR A 386 14.23 -27.98 -22.47
CA THR A 386 15.22 -27.34 -21.59
C THR A 386 14.59 -26.21 -20.77
N ASN A 387 15.01 -26.18 -19.51
CA ASN A 387 14.72 -25.28 -18.38
C ASN A 387 14.68 -23.77 -18.69
N PRO A 388 14.15 -22.94 -17.77
CA PRO A 388 14.09 -21.48 -17.92
C PRO A 388 15.50 -20.91 -18.09
N GLU A 389 15.73 -20.16 -19.17
CA GLU A 389 16.97 -19.42 -19.41
C GLU A 389 17.03 -18.16 -18.52
N GLU A 390 18.22 -17.88 -17.98
CA GLU A 390 18.60 -16.60 -17.39
C GLU A 390 18.38 -15.44 -18.40
N PRO A 391 17.96 -14.24 -17.96
CA PRO A 391 17.68 -13.13 -18.88
C PRO A 391 18.96 -12.60 -19.54
N THR A 392 19.09 -12.82 -20.85
CA THR A 392 20.20 -12.33 -21.67
C THR A 392 19.93 -10.90 -22.20
N GLY A 393 20.51 -9.89 -21.57
CA GLY A 393 21.30 -8.81 -22.19
C GLY A 393 20.76 -7.85 -23.29
N ASN A 394 19.50 -7.84 -23.72
CA ASN A 394 19.01 -6.83 -24.70
C ASN A 394 17.88 -5.96 -24.13
N ILE A 395 18.20 -4.69 -23.83
CA ILE A 395 17.21 -3.69 -23.39
C ILE A 395 16.11 -3.47 -24.46
N ARG A 396 14.84 -3.48 -24.05
CA ARG A 396 13.71 -3.19 -24.93
C ARG A 396 13.73 -1.73 -25.33
N ASP A 397 13.51 -1.47 -26.62
CA ASP A 397 13.34 -0.11 -27.13
C ASP A 397 11.87 0.32 -26.97
N ILE A 398 11.52 0.63 -25.72
CA ILE A 398 10.17 1.01 -25.29
C ILE A 398 10.21 2.44 -24.74
N SER A 399 9.13 3.20 -24.93
CA SER A 399 9.04 4.55 -24.33
C SER A 399 8.71 4.44 -22.84
N SER A 400 9.14 5.40 -22.03
CA SER A 400 8.81 5.45 -20.60
C SER A 400 7.31 5.39 -20.33
N LYS A 401 6.51 5.99 -21.21
CA LYS A 401 5.06 5.99 -21.10
C LYS A 401 4.43 4.61 -21.27
N GLU A 402 5.04 3.75 -22.08
CA GLU A 402 4.62 2.36 -22.21
C GLU A 402 5.21 1.50 -21.10
N LEU A 403 6.47 1.73 -20.73
CA LEU A 403 7.14 0.97 -19.66
C LEU A 403 6.39 1.09 -18.33
N ILE A 404 6.00 2.30 -17.91
CA ILE A 404 5.36 2.49 -16.61
C ILE A 404 3.96 1.86 -16.51
N LYS A 405 3.35 1.43 -17.63
CA LYS A 405 2.11 0.63 -17.60
C LYS A 405 2.34 -0.77 -17.06
N GLU A 406 3.56 -1.28 -17.17
CA GLU A 406 3.98 -2.56 -16.60
C GLU A 406 4.17 -2.46 -15.08
N MET A 407 4.22 -1.25 -14.50
CA MET A 407 4.29 -1.03 -13.07
C MET A 407 2.88 -1.09 -12.44
N ASN A 408 2.76 -1.87 -11.37
CA ASN A 408 1.62 -1.88 -10.47
C ASN A 408 1.71 -0.64 -9.57
N PHE A 409 2.28 -0.80 -8.38
CA PHE A 409 2.61 0.26 -7.44
C PHE A 409 3.86 -0.13 -6.69
N GLY A 410 4.48 0.88 -6.09
CA GLY A 410 5.83 0.77 -5.62
C GLY A 410 6.03 0.87 -4.14
N TRP A 411 7.25 0.53 -3.75
CA TRP A 411 7.73 0.63 -2.39
C TRP A 411 9.16 1.18 -2.37
N ASN A 412 9.41 2.17 -1.54
CA ASN A 412 10.75 2.72 -1.30
C ASN A 412 11.43 1.94 -0.19
N LEU A 413 12.69 1.59 -0.40
CA LEU A 413 13.60 1.18 0.66
C LEU A 413 14.12 2.40 1.44
N GLY A 414 13.21 3.20 2.01
CA GLY A 414 13.54 4.45 2.71
C GLY A 414 14.30 4.21 4.02
N ASN A 415 15.00 5.24 4.49
CA ASN A 415 15.86 5.25 5.67
C ASN A 415 16.85 4.08 5.74
N THR A 416 17.44 3.74 4.59
CA THR A 416 18.34 2.60 4.41
C THR A 416 19.61 3.03 3.69
N LEU A 417 19.69 2.91 2.37
CA LEU A 417 20.86 3.38 1.63
C LEU A 417 20.92 4.91 1.51
N ASP A 418 19.79 5.57 1.74
CA ASP A 418 19.67 7.02 1.90
C ASP A 418 20.12 7.52 3.27
N ALA A 419 20.23 6.64 4.27
CA ALA A 419 20.56 7.04 5.63
C ALA A 419 21.93 7.70 5.73
N GLN A 420 21.94 8.98 6.10
CA GLN A 420 23.13 9.81 6.16
C GLN A 420 23.55 10.03 7.62
N CYS A 421 24.71 9.48 7.96
CA CYS A 421 25.29 9.48 9.30
C CYS A 421 26.79 9.80 9.26
N ILE A 422 27.23 10.68 8.36
CA ILE A 422 28.65 10.99 8.10
C ILE A 422 29.35 11.48 9.38
N GLU A 423 28.67 12.30 10.18
CA GLU A 423 29.22 12.86 11.43
C GLU A 423 29.15 11.88 12.61
N TYR A 424 28.19 10.94 12.57
CA TYR A 424 27.96 9.97 13.65
C TYR A 424 28.82 8.71 13.49
N LEU A 425 28.92 8.21 12.26
CA LEU A 425 29.72 7.05 11.89
C LEU A 425 31.08 7.47 11.33
N ASN A 426 31.94 6.49 11.07
CA ASN A 426 33.19 6.70 10.37
C ASN A 426 33.21 5.87 9.09
N TYR A 427 32.79 6.48 7.98
CA TYR A 427 32.66 5.77 6.69
C TYR A 427 34.01 5.30 6.15
N ASP A 428 35.13 5.94 6.51
CA ASP A 428 36.46 5.42 6.13
C ASP A 428 36.75 4.03 6.73
N LYS A 429 36.14 3.71 7.88
CA LYS A 429 36.26 2.39 8.50
C LYS A 429 35.24 1.40 7.96
N ASP A 430 33.99 1.82 7.80
CA ASP A 430 32.93 0.99 7.25
C ASP A 430 32.04 1.80 6.31
N GLN A 431 32.20 1.55 5.02
CA GLN A 431 31.53 2.24 3.93
C GLN A 431 30.07 1.82 3.75
N THR A 432 29.63 0.75 4.42
CA THR A 432 28.28 0.20 4.27
C THR A 432 27.46 0.28 5.56
N ALA A 433 28.08 0.65 6.67
CA ALA A 433 27.40 0.81 7.96
C ALA A 433 26.30 1.89 7.95
N SER A 434 26.34 2.81 6.98
CA SER A 434 25.27 3.78 6.73
C SER A 434 23.92 3.11 6.45
N GLU A 435 23.89 1.97 5.75
CA GLU A 435 22.65 1.26 5.37
C GLU A 435 21.68 1.03 6.53
N THR A 436 22.20 0.82 7.74
CA THR A 436 21.38 0.51 8.93
C THR A 436 21.40 1.64 9.97
N CYS A 437 22.04 2.78 9.68
CA CYS A 437 22.33 3.79 10.69
C CYS A 437 21.10 4.58 11.15
N TRP A 438 20.02 4.62 10.35
CA TRP A 438 18.70 5.13 10.75
C TRP A 438 17.75 4.04 11.28
N GLY A 439 18.28 2.85 11.56
CA GLY A 439 17.58 1.82 12.34
C GLY A 439 16.80 0.78 11.54
N ASN A 440 16.91 0.76 10.21
CA ASN A 440 16.44 -0.36 9.38
C ASN A 440 17.41 -1.55 9.42
N PRO A 441 16.92 -2.80 9.27
CA PRO A 441 17.81 -3.95 9.07
C PRO A 441 18.60 -3.81 7.78
N LYS A 442 19.71 -4.55 7.70
CA LYS A 442 20.39 -4.77 6.44
C LYS A 442 19.42 -5.43 5.46
N THR A 443 19.37 -4.91 4.25
CA THR A 443 18.40 -5.29 3.23
C THR A 443 18.66 -6.72 2.72
N THR A 444 17.58 -7.49 2.54
CA THR A 444 17.61 -8.86 1.98
C THR A 444 16.69 -9.00 0.78
N GLU A 445 16.93 -10.01 -0.05
CA GLU A 445 16.08 -10.32 -1.20
C GLU A 445 14.65 -10.68 -0.81
N ASP A 446 14.49 -11.39 0.31
CA ASP A 446 13.17 -11.84 0.78
C ASP A 446 12.24 -10.67 1.13
N MET A 447 12.78 -9.51 1.54
CA MET A 447 11.98 -8.29 1.76
C MET A 447 11.23 -7.90 0.48
N PHE A 448 11.91 -7.97 -0.67
CA PHE A 448 11.32 -7.69 -1.96
C PHE A 448 10.37 -8.81 -2.40
N LYS A 449 10.70 -10.09 -2.13
CA LYS A 449 9.82 -11.22 -2.47
C LYS A 449 8.46 -11.12 -1.80
N VAL A 450 8.41 -10.77 -0.51
CA VAL A 450 7.13 -10.56 0.18
C VAL A 450 6.30 -9.44 -0.45
N LEU A 451 6.96 -8.37 -0.88
CA LEU A 451 6.29 -7.28 -1.58
C LEU A 451 5.81 -7.72 -2.97
N MET A 452 6.61 -8.50 -3.72
CA MET A 452 6.23 -9.07 -5.01
C MET A 452 5.08 -10.06 -4.90
N ASP A 453 5.04 -10.89 -3.86
CA ASP A 453 3.90 -11.77 -3.55
C ASP A 453 2.63 -10.97 -3.26
N ASN A 454 2.78 -9.73 -2.79
CA ASN A 454 1.71 -8.76 -2.61
C ASN A 454 1.51 -7.81 -3.82
N GLN A 455 2.04 -8.20 -4.99
CA GLN A 455 1.91 -7.53 -6.28
C GLN A 455 2.64 -6.18 -6.42
N PHE A 456 3.51 -5.81 -5.48
CA PHE A 456 4.46 -4.71 -5.71
C PHE A 456 5.49 -5.15 -6.75
N ASN A 457 5.73 -4.35 -7.77
CA ASN A 457 6.72 -4.69 -8.79
C ASN A 457 7.59 -3.50 -9.22
N VAL A 458 7.55 -2.39 -8.46
CA VAL A 458 8.49 -1.28 -8.63
C VAL A 458 9.10 -0.89 -7.28
N PHE A 459 10.42 -0.93 -7.20
CA PHE A 459 11.15 -0.73 -5.96
C PHE A 459 12.13 0.43 -6.12
N ARG A 460 11.88 1.51 -5.40
CA ARG A 460 12.81 2.64 -5.36
C ARG A 460 13.82 2.41 -4.25
N ILE A 461 15.09 2.52 -4.58
CA ILE A 461 16.24 2.33 -3.71
C ILE A 461 16.87 3.71 -3.48
N PRO A 462 16.27 4.54 -2.60
CA PRO A 462 16.80 5.85 -2.29
C PRO A 462 18.22 5.68 -1.73
N THR A 463 19.21 6.33 -2.34
CA THR A 463 20.64 6.11 -2.03
C THR A 463 21.38 7.42 -1.88
N THR A 464 22.00 7.63 -0.72
CA THR A 464 22.86 8.78 -0.46
C THR A 464 24.30 8.40 -0.77
N TRP A 465 24.97 9.18 -1.61
CA TRP A 465 26.35 8.93 -2.04
C TRP A 465 27.35 9.81 -1.30
N SER A 466 26.90 10.96 -0.77
CA SER A 466 27.69 11.84 0.08
C SER A 466 28.33 11.06 1.24
N GLY A 467 29.65 11.24 1.42
CA GLY A 467 30.46 10.49 2.37
C GLY A 467 31.03 9.18 1.83
N HIS A 468 30.50 8.66 0.73
CA HIS A 468 30.91 7.39 0.10
C HIS A 468 31.72 7.56 -1.18
N PHE A 469 32.18 8.77 -1.51
CA PHE A 469 33.09 9.03 -2.62
C PHE A 469 34.23 9.97 -2.22
N GLY A 470 35.36 9.85 -2.92
CA GLY A 470 36.58 10.63 -2.65
C GLY A 470 36.56 12.06 -3.18
N GLU A 471 37.70 12.74 -3.11
CA GLU A 471 37.82 14.15 -3.52
C GLU A 471 37.85 14.36 -5.04
N ALA A 472 37.77 15.63 -5.44
CA ALA A 472 37.97 16.10 -6.81
C ALA A 472 39.36 15.69 -7.37
N PRO A 473 39.52 15.57 -8.70
CA PRO A 473 38.50 15.75 -9.74
C PRO A 473 37.72 14.47 -10.06
N ASP A 474 38.09 13.35 -9.45
CA ASP A 474 37.58 12.03 -9.82
C ASP A 474 36.28 11.69 -9.10
N TYR A 475 36.11 12.17 -7.86
CA TYR A 475 34.95 11.86 -7.01
C TYR A 475 34.64 10.36 -7.00
N LYS A 476 35.70 9.54 -6.84
CA LYS A 476 35.61 8.09 -6.98
C LYS A 476 34.73 7.50 -5.89
N ILE A 477 33.64 6.84 -6.28
CA ILE A 477 32.78 6.11 -5.35
C ILE A 477 33.57 4.97 -4.72
N ASN A 478 33.38 4.77 -3.42
CA ASN A 478 33.98 3.67 -2.71
C ASN A 478 33.45 2.34 -3.24
N GLU A 479 34.35 1.43 -3.59
CA GLU A 479 34.00 0.15 -4.22
C GLU A 479 33.13 -0.74 -3.32
N LYS A 480 33.30 -0.68 -1.99
CA LYS A 480 32.45 -1.46 -1.07
C LYS A 480 31.03 -0.94 -1.04
N TRP A 481 30.86 0.38 -1.06
CA TRP A 481 29.55 1.01 -1.12
C TRP A 481 28.85 0.69 -2.45
N LEU A 482 29.52 0.94 -3.58
CA LEU A 482 28.97 0.65 -4.91
C LEU A 482 28.58 -0.82 -5.06
N LYS A 483 29.42 -1.74 -4.57
CA LYS A 483 29.10 -3.17 -4.56
C LYS A 483 27.86 -3.50 -3.74
N ARG A 484 27.68 -2.85 -2.58
CA ARG A 484 26.50 -3.10 -1.73
C ARG A 484 25.23 -2.53 -2.34
N VAL A 485 25.31 -1.34 -2.94
CA VAL A 485 24.21 -0.76 -3.72
C VAL A 485 23.82 -1.70 -4.88
N HIS A 486 24.80 -2.23 -5.62
CA HIS A 486 24.58 -3.24 -6.67
C HIS A 486 23.87 -4.48 -6.14
N GLU A 487 24.36 -5.06 -5.04
CA GLU A 487 23.73 -6.22 -4.42
C GLU A 487 22.25 -5.98 -4.07
N ILE A 488 21.90 -4.78 -3.59
CA ILE A 488 20.53 -4.44 -3.23
C ILE A 488 19.65 -4.15 -4.45
N VAL A 489 20.19 -3.52 -5.49
CA VAL A 489 19.51 -3.36 -6.79
C VAL A 489 19.17 -4.73 -7.39
N ASP A 490 20.10 -5.68 -7.27
CA ASP A 490 19.95 -7.04 -7.79
C ASP A 490 18.78 -7.80 -7.18
N TYR A 491 18.45 -7.55 -5.91
CA TYR A 491 17.41 -8.29 -5.21
C TYR A 491 16.04 -8.23 -5.92
N PRO A 492 15.43 -7.05 -6.16
CA PRO A 492 14.21 -6.97 -6.98
C PRO A 492 14.48 -7.18 -8.47
N TYR A 493 15.62 -6.71 -9.01
CA TYR A 493 15.90 -6.78 -10.45
C TYR A 493 15.96 -8.21 -10.97
N LYS A 494 16.69 -9.11 -10.29
CA LYS A 494 16.80 -10.53 -10.69
C LYS A 494 15.49 -11.30 -10.59
N ASN A 495 14.55 -10.80 -9.81
CA ASN A 495 13.20 -11.34 -9.71
C ASN A 495 12.22 -10.68 -10.70
N GLY A 496 12.71 -9.88 -11.66
CA GLY A 496 11.92 -9.30 -12.74
C GLY A 496 11.11 -8.06 -12.36
N ALA A 497 11.37 -7.45 -11.21
CA ALA A 497 10.72 -6.20 -10.81
C ALA A 497 11.49 -4.97 -11.32
N PHE A 498 10.76 -3.86 -11.47
CA PHE A 498 11.35 -2.56 -11.74
C PHE A 498 12.13 -2.04 -10.52
N VAL A 499 13.26 -1.40 -10.78
CA VAL A 499 14.13 -0.82 -9.74
C VAL A 499 14.45 0.61 -10.11
N ILE A 500 14.27 1.55 -9.18
CA ILE A 500 14.64 2.96 -9.36
C ILE A 500 15.80 3.29 -8.42
N LEU A 501 16.97 3.64 -8.93
CA LEU A 501 18.14 4.05 -8.14
C LEU A 501 18.39 5.54 -8.29
N ASN A 502 18.66 6.27 -7.20
CA ASN A 502 18.79 7.72 -7.22
C ASN A 502 20.03 8.28 -6.49
N LEU A 503 20.15 9.62 -6.47
CA LEU A 503 20.98 10.36 -5.49
C LEU A 503 20.06 11.06 -4.48
N HIS A 504 20.18 10.74 -3.18
CA HIS A 504 19.14 11.05 -2.19
C HIS A 504 19.41 12.26 -1.28
N HIS A 505 20.18 12.12 -0.20
CA HIS A 505 20.51 13.21 0.74
C HIS A 505 21.91 13.76 0.48
N GLU A 506 22.12 14.30 -0.71
CA GLU A 506 23.40 14.84 -1.11
C GLU A 506 23.69 16.22 -0.50
N THR A 507 24.90 16.41 0.03
CA THR A 507 25.30 17.68 0.67
C THR A 507 25.73 18.76 -0.32
N TRP A 508 25.87 18.40 -1.60
CA TRP A 508 26.58 19.19 -2.61
C TRP A 508 25.70 19.62 -3.80
N ASN A 509 24.47 19.08 -3.94
CA ASN A 509 23.58 19.35 -5.08
C ASN A 509 22.43 20.32 -4.77
N HIS A 510 22.60 21.18 -3.77
CA HIS A 510 21.63 22.22 -3.44
C HIS A 510 21.46 23.23 -4.59
N ALA A 511 20.28 23.82 -4.69
CA ALA A 511 19.88 24.66 -5.82
C ALA A 511 20.35 26.14 -5.68
N PHE A 512 21.65 26.35 -5.45
CA PHE A 512 22.28 27.67 -5.36
C PHE A 512 23.19 27.94 -6.56
N SER A 513 23.19 29.17 -7.08
CA SER A 513 24.05 29.55 -8.22
C SER A 513 25.54 29.45 -7.89
N GLU A 514 25.93 29.76 -6.65
CA GLU A 514 27.34 29.79 -6.23
C GLU A 514 27.97 28.39 -6.13
N THR A 515 27.17 27.34 -5.94
CA THR A 515 27.63 25.94 -5.83
C THR A 515 27.38 25.12 -7.10
N LEU A 516 26.62 25.66 -8.06
CA LEU A 516 26.12 24.91 -9.22
C LEU A 516 27.22 24.33 -10.11
N ASP A 517 28.34 25.02 -10.30
CA ASP A 517 29.43 24.50 -11.14
C ASP A 517 30.07 23.24 -10.53
N THR A 518 30.39 23.27 -9.24
CA THR A 518 30.90 22.11 -8.51
C THR A 518 29.86 20.99 -8.46
N ALA A 519 28.57 21.33 -8.27
CA ALA A 519 27.50 20.34 -8.27
C ALA A 519 27.41 19.59 -9.62
N LYS A 520 27.48 20.31 -10.75
CA LYS A 520 27.48 19.68 -12.09
C LYS A 520 28.70 18.77 -12.31
N GLU A 521 29.88 19.17 -11.84
CA GLU A 521 31.10 18.36 -11.95
C GLU A 521 30.99 17.04 -11.16
N ILE A 522 30.55 17.11 -9.90
CA ILE A 522 30.33 15.92 -9.07
C ILE A 522 29.26 15.03 -9.72
N LEU A 523 28.16 15.62 -10.15
CA LEU A 523 27.04 14.92 -10.77
C LEU A 523 27.45 14.15 -12.03
N GLU A 524 28.25 14.75 -12.91
CA GLU A 524 28.82 14.06 -14.09
C GLU A 524 29.65 12.84 -13.68
N LYS A 525 30.52 12.97 -12.66
CA LYS A 525 31.43 11.89 -12.24
C LYS A 525 30.72 10.76 -11.50
N ILE A 526 29.80 11.07 -10.60
CA ILE A 526 29.03 10.07 -9.84
C ILE A 526 28.14 9.27 -10.80
N TRP A 527 27.36 9.93 -11.66
CA TRP A 527 26.52 9.23 -12.62
C TRP A 527 27.30 8.45 -13.68
N SER A 528 28.48 8.91 -14.09
CA SER A 528 29.34 8.12 -15.00
C SER A 528 29.75 6.78 -14.40
N GLN A 529 30.08 6.76 -13.10
CA GLN A 529 30.49 5.54 -12.39
C GLN A 529 29.30 4.58 -12.18
N ILE A 530 28.14 5.10 -11.78
CA ILE A 530 26.92 4.30 -11.62
C ILE A 530 26.47 3.73 -12.97
N ALA A 531 26.48 4.55 -14.03
CA ALA A 531 26.11 4.09 -15.37
C ALA A 531 27.03 2.99 -15.88
N GLU A 532 28.33 3.07 -15.61
CA GLU A 532 29.29 2.03 -16.00
C GLU A 532 29.05 0.71 -15.25
N GLU A 533 28.76 0.77 -13.95
CA GLU A 533 28.48 -0.41 -13.11
C GLU A 533 27.27 -1.19 -13.61
N PHE A 534 26.18 -0.49 -13.95
CA PHE A 534 24.92 -1.12 -14.36
C PHE A 534 24.64 -1.04 -15.86
N LYS A 535 25.65 -0.79 -16.70
CA LYS A 535 25.45 -0.57 -18.15
C LYS A 535 24.76 -1.74 -18.86
N ASP A 536 24.89 -2.95 -18.35
CA ASP A 536 24.36 -4.17 -18.98
C ASP A 536 22.94 -4.51 -18.48
N TYR A 537 22.40 -3.78 -17.49
CA TYR A 537 21.04 -3.97 -17.00
C TYR A 537 20.02 -3.48 -18.04
N ASP A 538 18.87 -4.14 -18.13
CA ASP A 538 17.81 -3.80 -19.07
C ASP A 538 16.95 -2.62 -18.60
N GLU A 539 15.78 -2.42 -19.21
CA GLU A 539 14.87 -1.30 -18.92
C GLU A 539 14.19 -1.37 -17.55
N HIS A 540 14.22 -2.51 -16.85
CA HIS A 540 13.65 -2.63 -15.51
C HIS A 540 14.46 -1.83 -14.48
N LEU A 541 15.76 -1.59 -14.73
CA LEU A 541 16.56 -0.65 -13.92
C LEU A 541 16.49 0.77 -14.48
N ILE A 542 15.91 1.66 -13.69
CA ILE A 542 15.68 3.08 -13.94
C ILE A 542 16.60 3.92 -13.05
N PHE A 543 17.15 5.00 -13.59
CA PHE A 543 17.92 5.96 -12.79
C PHE A 543 17.13 7.23 -12.54
N GLU A 544 17.07 7.69 -11.30
CA GLU A 544 16.51 8.99 -10.93
C GLU A 544 17.63 9.97 -10.58
N GLY A 545 17.83 11.00 -11.41
CA GLY A 545 19.03 11.83 -11.42
C GLY A 545 19.33 12.58 -10.13
N LEU A 546 18.29 13.06 -9.46
CA LEU A 546 18.33 13.76 -8.18
C LEU A 546 17.01 13.47 -7.42
N ASN A 547 17.06 13.60 -6.09
CA ASN A 547 15.90 13.47 -5.21
C ASN A 547 15.09 14.78 -5.11
N GLU A 548 15.37 15.61 -4.11
CA GLU A 548 14.64 16.87 -3.85
C GLU A 548 15.56 18.10 -3.87
N PRO A 549 16.27 18.39 -4.97
CA PRO A 549 17.24 19.48 -5.03
C PRO A 549 16.56 20.84 -4.84
N ARG A 550 16.99 21.59 -3.82
CA ARG A 550 16.34 22.85 -3.38
C ARG A 550 17.31 23.79 -2.66
N LYS A 551 16.83 24.99 -2.30
CA LYS A 551 17.57 25.98 -1.50
C LYS A 551 17.32 25.76 -0.02
N ASN A 552 18.10 24.86 0.59
CA ASN A 552 17.99 24.51 2.00
C ASN A 552 18.14 25.73 2.93
N ASP A 553 17.41 25.72 4.04
CA ASP A 553 17.41 26.76 5.08
C ASP A 553 17.01 28.16 4.57
N THR A 554 16.20 28.22 3.51
CA THR A 554 15.67 29.47 2.96
C THR A 554 14.13 29.52 3.00
N PRO A 555 13.50 30.70 2.98
CA PRO A 555 12.03 30.82 2.96
C PRO A 555 11.35 30.16 1.75
N VAL A 556 12.12 29.87 0.68
CA VAL A 556 11.63 29.25 -0.56
C VAL A 556 11.92 27.76 -0.66
N GLU A 557 12.47 27.15 0.41
CA GLU A 557 12.82 25.73 0.46
C GLU A 557 11.60 24.84 0.14
N SER A 558 10.48 25.06 0.81
CA SER A 558 9.26 24.24 0.70
C SER A 558 8.10 24.92 -0.05
N THR A 559 8.28 26.16 -0.51
CA THR A 559 7.23 26.94 -1.22
C THR A 559 7.38 26.94 -2.74
N GLY A 560 8.26 26.06 -3.25
CA GLY A 560 8.45 25.81 -4.68
C GLY A 560 9.53 26.65 -5.37
N GLY A 561 10.42 27.27 -4.59
CA GLY A 561 11.65 27.87 -5.09
C GLY A 561 11.49 29.26 -5.72
N ASP A 562 12.60 29.73 -6.29
CA ASP A 562 12.73 30.98 -7.03
C ASP A 562 13.54 30.73 -8.32
N GLN A 563 13.72 31.76 -9.15
CA GLN A 563 14.42 31.64 -10.44
C GLN A 563 15.80 30.99 -10.32
N GLU A 564 16.55 31.35 -9.28
CA GLU A 564 17.86 30.78 -9.01
C GLU A 564 17.78 29.27 -8.80
N GLY A 565 16.84 28.84 -7.94
CA GLY A 565 16.59 27.44 -7.66
C GLY A 565 16.15 26.66 -8.90
N TRP A 566 15.23 27.22 -9.70
CA TRP A 566 14.73 26.56 -10.91
C TRP A 566 15.84 26.38 -11.95
N ASP A 567 16.64 27.42 -12.21
CA ASP A 567 17.74 27.38 -13.17
C ASP A 567 18.81 26.35 -12.77
N ALA A 568 19.13 26.29 -11.47
CA ALA A 568 20.09 25.32 -10.93
C ALA A 568 19.61 23.87 -11.12
N VAL A 569 18.36 23.57 -10.76
CA VAL A 569 17.79 22.21 -10.88
C VAL A 569 17.71 21.78 -12.35
N ASN A 570 17.22 22.66 -13.24
CA ASN A 570 17.14 22.37 -14.67
C ASN A 570 18.54 22.10 -15.28
N ALA A 571 19.56 22.86 -14.88
CA ALA A 571 20.93 22.66 -15.34
C ALA A 571 21.51 21.31 -14.86
N MET A 572 21.27 20.92 -13.60
CA MET A 572 21.71 19.62 -13.06
C MET A 572 21.02 18.44 -13.75
N ASN A 573 19.69 18.53 -13.96
CA ASN A 573 18.92 17.54 -14.72
C ASN A 573 19.49 17.34 -16.14
N ALA A 574 19.82 18.42 -16.84
CA ALA A 574 20.39 18.33 -18.19
C ALA A 574 21.78 17.65 -18.20
N VAL A 575 22.60 17.87 -17.17
CA VAL A 575 23.89 17.18 -17.02
C VAL A 575 23.68 15.69 -16.79
N PHE A 576 22.79 15.30 -15.87
CA PHE A 576 22.43 13.90 -15.63
C PHE A 576 22.04 13.17 -16.93
N LEU A 577 21.05 13.71 -17.64
CA LEU A 577 20.53 13.10 -18.87
C LEU A 577 21.63 12.91 -19.91
N LYS A 578 22.44 13.95 -20.14
CA LYS A 578 23.55 13.90 -21.10
C LYS A 578 24.59 12.85 -20.70
N THR A 579 24.95 12.78 -19.43
CA THR A 579 25.94 11.82 -18.91
C THR A 579 25.48 10.39 -19.15
N ILE A 580 24.25 10.03 -18.78
CA ILE A 580 23.75 8.67 -18.97
C ILE A 580 23.56 8.33 -20.45
N ARG A 581 22.96 9.21 -21.25
CA ARG A 581 22.73 8.99 -22.68
C ARG A 581 24.01 8.79 -23.50
N SER A 582 25.13 9.32 -23.03
CA SER A 582 26.45 9.17 -23.68
C SER A 582 27.31 8.04 -23.12
N SER A 583 26.84 7.32 -22.10
CA SER A 583 27.54 6.18 -21.50
C SER A 583 27.31 4.88 -22.30
N GLY A 584 28.12 3.85 -22.02
CA GLY A 584 28.13 2.58 -22.76
C GLY A 584 26.96 1.64 -22.43
N GLY A 585 26.93 0.48 -23.10
CA GLY A 585 25.92 -0.57 -22.85
C GLY A 585 24.49 -0.14 -23.22
N ASN A 586 23.53 -0.50 -22.38
CA ASN A 586 22.10 -0.22 -22.52
C ASN A 586 21.70 1.20 -22.10
N ASN A 587 22.59 1.95 -21.46
CA ASN A 587 22.30 3.28 -20.91
C ASN A 587 21.74 4.33 -21.91
N PRO A 588 22.12 4.35 -23.21
CA PRO A 588 21.49 5.23 -24.20
C PRO A 588 19.98 5.01 -24.33
N LYS A 589 19.49 3.81 -23.96
CA LYS A 589 18.07 3.44 -23.94
C LYS A 589 17.51 3.22 -22.53
N ARG A 590 18.27 3.50 -21.47
CA ARG A 590 17.79 3.36 -20.10
C ARG A 590 16.73 4.41 -19.78
N HIS A 591 15.71 4.06 -19.01
CA HIS A 591 14.72 5.03 -18.57
C HIS A 591 15.26 5.90 -17.43
N LEU A 592 15.04 7.21 -17.50
CA LEU A 592 15.63 8.19 -16.59
C LEU A 592 14.58 9.08 -15.95
N MET A 593 14.57 9.19 -14.62
CA MET A 593 13.71 10.08 -13.85
C MET A 593 14.43 11.39 -13.50
N ILE A 594 13.76 12.53 -13.62
CA ILE A 594 14.27 13.85 -13.22
C ILE A 594 13.22 14.65 -12.42
N PRO A 595 13.58 15.25 -11.27
CA PRO A 595 12.63 16.01 -10.47
C PRO A 595 12.53 17.49 -10.91
N PRO A 596 11.37 18.15 -10.72
CA PRO A 596 11.30 19.60 -10.59
C PRO A 596 12.00 20.07 -9.30
N TYR A 597 12.02 21.37 -9.05
CA TYR A 597 12.56 21.91 -7.80
C TYR A 597 11.93 21.23 -6.57
N ALA A 598 12.77 20.77 -5.64
CA ALA A 598 12.40 20.02 -4.43
C ALA A 598 11.54 18.75 -4.68
N ALA A 599 11.49 18.23 -5.91
CA ALA A 599 10.49 17.25 -6.36
C ALA A 599 9.03 17.65 -6.04
N ALA A 600 8.79 18.93 -5.76
CA ALA A 600 7.62 19.32 -5.00
C ALA A 600 6.37 19.44 -5.87
N CYS A 601 5.26 18.93 -5.36
CA CYS A 601 3.93 19.08 -5.96
C CYS A 601 3.34 20.48 -5.70
N ASN A 602 3.84 21.50 -6.41
CA ASN A 602 3.28 22.86 -6.36
C ASN A 602 3.48 23.60 -7.69
N GLU A 603 2.70 24.67 -7.88
CA GLU A 603 2.68 25.45 -9.13
C GLU A 603 4.02 26.08 -9.48
N ASN A 604 4.75 26.61 -8.50
CA ASN A 604 6.04 27.28 -8.74
C ASN A 604 7.07 26.30 -9.31
N SER A 605 7.20 25.13 -8.70
CA SER A 605 8.15 24.09 -9.12
C SER A 605 7.78 23.56 -10.50
N PHE A 606 6.49 23.28 -10.71
CA PHE A 606 5.97 22.74 -11.96
C PHE A 606 6.11 23.71 -13.13
N LYS A 607 5.69 24.97 -12.97
CA LYS A 607 5.72 25.97 -14.04
C LYS A 607 7.14 26.23 -14.58
N ASN A 608 8.15 26.10 -13.71
CA ASN A 608 9.53 26.44 -14.05
C ASN A 608 10.43 25.21 -14.30
N PHE A 609 9.88 24.01 -14.25
CA PHE A 609 10.58 22.78 -14.60
C PHE A 609 10.73 22.62 -16.11
N ILE A 610 11.94 22.34 -16.59
CA ILE A 610 12.24 22.04 -17.99
C ILE A 610 12.33 20.52 -18.17
N PHE A 611 11.51 19.99 -19.06
CA PHE A 611 11.50 18.57 -19.44
C PHE A 611 11.97 18.42 -20.90
N PRO A 612 12.78 17.40 -21.25
CA PRO A 612 13.25 17.20 -22.61
C PRO A 612 12.13 16.62 -23.50
N GLU A 613 11.74 17.33 -24.55
CA GLU A 613 10.64 16.92 -25.44
C GLU A 613 11.03 15.79 -26.43
N ASP A 614 12.33 15.64 -26.75
CA ASP A 614 12.83 14.70 -27.78
C ASP A 614 13.33 13.35 -27.21
N ASP A 615 13.18 13.09 -25.91
CA ASP A 615 13.64 11.86 -25.25
C ASP A 615 12.48 11.09 -24.63
N ASP A 616 12.01 10.07 -25.35
CA ASP A 616 10.83 9.27 -24.98
C ASP A 616 11.07 8.34 -23.78
N LYS A 617 12.30 8.31 -23.27
CA LYS A 617 12.74 7.46 -22.15
C LYS A 617 13.10 8.28 -20.91
N VAL A 618 12.60 9.51 -20.81
CA VAL A 618 12.68 10.34 -19.59
C VAL A 618 11.33 10.34 -18.87
N ILE A 619 11.35 10.44 -17.55
CA ILE A 619 10.22 10.42 -16.63
C ILE A 619 10.36 11.60 -15.66
N ALA A 620 9.29 12.30 -15.34
CA ALA A 620 9.30 13.27 -14.24
C ALA A 620 9.21 12.56 -12.89
N SER A 621 10.04 12.93 -11.91
CA SER A 621 9.96 12.44 -10.53
C SER A 621 9.27 13.47 -9.64
N VAL A 622 8.19 13.10 -8.94
CA VAL A 622 7.44 14.01 -8.06
C VAL A 622 7.19 13.34 -6.72
N HIS A 623 7.30 14.11 -5.63
CA HIS A 623 6.96 13.68 -4.28
C HIS A 623 5.76 14.45 -3.76
N ALA A 624 4.75 13.74 -3.25
CA ALA A 624 3.49 14.36 -2.84
C ALA A 624 2.79 13.59 -1.70
N TYR A 625 3.17 13.89 -0.47
CA TYR A 625 2.49 13.44 0.74
C TYR A 625 1.24 14.27 1.02
N ALA A 626 0.24 14.12 0.16
CA ALA A 626 -1.03 14.83 0.23
C ALA A 626 -2.16 13.93 0.79
N PRO A 627 -3.15 14.48 1.52
CA PRO A 627 -3.19 15.87 1.92
C PRO A 627 -2.25 16.11 3.11
N TYR A 628 -1.43 17.17 3.08
CA TYR A 628 -0.27 17.31 3.96
C TYR A 628 -0.64 17.17 5.44
N ASN A 629 -1.75 17.77 5.85
CA ASN A 629 -2.24 17.72 7.24
C ASN A 629 -2.58 16.31 7.72
N PHE A 630 -3.11 15.46 6.86
CA PHE A 630 -3.39 14.06 7.17
C PHE A 630 -2.13 13.21 7.06
N ALA A 631 -1.41 13.36 5.95
CA ALA A 631 -0.37 12.45 5.51
C ALA A 631 0.98 12.66 6.21
N LEU A 632 1.42 13.92 6.40
CA LEU A 632 2.80 14.26 6.79
C LEU A 632 2.95 15.31 7.90
N ASN A 633 1.98 16.19 8.14
CA ASN A 633 2.11 17.25 9.13
C ASN A 633 2.18 16.69 10.56
N ASN A 634 3.16 17.11 11.35
CA ASN A 634 3.25 16.78 12.78
C ASN A 634 3.04 18.00 13.71
N GLY A 635 2.67 19.14 13.13
CA GLY A 635 2.38 20.39 13.84
C GLY A 635 0.89 20.61 14.13
N GLU A 636 0.54 21.86 14.46
CA GLU A 636 -0.81 22.24 14.93
C GLU A 636 -1.95 21.96 13.93
N GLY A 637 -1.65 21.82 12.64
CA GLY A 637 -2.62 21.51 11.59
C GLY A 637 -2.81 20.03 11.29
N ALA A 638 -2.12 19.13 12.02
CA ALA A 638 -2.22 17.69 11.79
C ALA A 638 -3.64 17.16 12.06
N VAL A 639 -4.10 16.24 11.21
CA VAL A 639 -5.37 15.53 11.36
C VAL A 639 -5.16 14.04 11.20
N ASP A 640 -5.95 13.23 11.92
CA ASP A 640 -5.95 11.78 11.86
C ASP A 640 -7.12 11.21 11.04
N LYS A 641 -8.02 12.08 10.57
CA LYS A 641 -9.16 11.69 9.73
C LYS A 641 -8.97 12.09 8.29
N PHE A 642 -9.28 11.18 7.38
CA PHE A 642 -9.37 11.49 5.96
C PHE A 642 -10.77 12.03 5.66
N ASP A 643 -10.96 13.29 6.03
CA ASP A 643 -12.22 14.01 5.87
C ASP A 643 -12.35 14.66 4.48
N ALA A 644 -13.48 15.33 4.24
CA ALA A 644 -13.73 16.01 2.96
C ALA A 644 -12.70 17.10 2.63
N ALA A 645 -12.10 17.75 3.64
CA ALA A 645 -11.09 18.78 3.42
C ALA A 645 -9.77 18.14 3.00
N GLY A 646 -9.37 17.05 3.66
CA GLY A 646 -8.24 16.23 3.24
C GLY A 646 -8.43 15.69 1.82
N LYS A 647 -9.60 15.16 1.52
CA LYS A 647 -9.94 14.67 0.17
C LYS A 647 -9.77 15.75 -0.91
N ASN A 648 -10.27 16.95 -0.65
CA ASN A 648 -10.14 18.09 -1.57
C ASN A 648 -8.69 18.54 -1.76
N ASP A 649 -7.88 18.58 -0.70
CA ASP A 649 -6.46 18.95 -0.78
C ASP A 649 -5.64 17.90 -1.56
N LEU A 650 -5.95 16.61 -1.38
CA LEU A 650 -5.35 15.54 -2.15
C LEU A 650 -5.74 15.64 -3.63
N GLU A 651 -7.02 15.84 -3.95
CA GLU A 651 -7.48 16.03 -5.34
C GLU A 651 -6.84 17.28 -5.99
N TRP A 652 -6.61 18.35 -5.24
CA TRP A 652 -5.89 19.53 -5.71
C TRP A 652 -4.45 19.20 -6.13
N ASN A 653 -3.70 18.49 -5.28
CA ASN A 653 -2.34 18.07 -5.57
C ASN A 653 -2.28 17.11 -6.78
N ILE A 654 -3.20 16.14 -6.84
CA ILE A 654 -3.35 15.24 -7.99
C ILE A 654 -3.62 16.04 -9.27
N ASN A 655 -4.46 17.07 -9.21
CA ASN A 655 -4.75 17.92 -10.37
C ASN A 655 -3.53 18.74 -10.83
N LEU A 656 -2.70 19.23 -9.90
CA LEU A 656 -1.44 19.89 -10.25
C LEU A 656 -0.52 18.95 -11.02
N MET A 657 -0.33 17.73 -10.51
CA MET A 657 0.51 16.70 -11.14
C MET A 657 -0.03 16.30 -12.50
N LYS A 658 -1.34 16.07 -12.57
CA LYS A 658 -2.06 15.77 -13.80
C LYS A 658 -1.78 16.86 -14.85
N LYS A 659 -2.11 18.12 -14.54
CA LYS A 659 -1.93 19.29 -15.42
C LYS A 659 -0.50 19.51 -15.90
N ARG A 660 0.48 19.30 -15.00
CA ARG A 660 1.88 19.55 -15.36
C ARG A 660 2.46 18.44 -16.22
N PHE A 661 2.18 17.19 -15.90
CA PHE A 661 2.92 16.07 -16.51
C PHE A 661 2.05 15.25 -17.44
N VAL A 662 1.04 14.57 -16.90
CA VAL A 662 0.30 13.59 -17.69
C VAL A 662 -0.42 14.24 -18.85
N ASP A 663 -0.95 15.42 -18.58
CA ASP A 663 -1.62 16.32 -19.50
C ASP A 663 -0.63 16.85 -20.55
N GLN A 664 0.64 17.01 -20.24
CA GLN A 664 1.66 17.40 -21.22
C GLN A 664 2.28 16.18 -21.93
N GLY A 665 1.69 15.00 -21.77
CA GLY A 665 2.21 13.76 -22.34
C GLY A 665 3.48 13.24 -21.66
N ILE A 666 3.98 13.94 -20.64
CA ILE A 666 5.19 13.62 -19.90
C ILE A 666 4.88 12.45 -18.95
N PRO A 667 5.57 11.30 -19.08
CA PRO A 667 5.43 10.23 -18.11
C PRO A 667 5.98 10.70 -16.77
N MET A 668 5.29 10.36 -15.69
CA MET A 668 5.64 10.77 -14.34
C MET A 668 5.46 9.59 -13.40
N ILE A 669 6.37 9.46 -12.44
CA ILE A 669 6.24 8.55 -11.31
C ILE A 669 6.20 9.40 -10.05
N LEU A 670 5.22 9.11 -9.20
CA LEU A 670 5.17 9.61 -7.84
C LEU A 670 6.19 8.84 -7.02
N GLY A 671 7.44 9.30 -7.04
CA GLY A 671 8.59 8.63 -6.46
C GLY A 671 8.48 8.45 -4.94
N GLU A 672 7.74 9.35 -4.28
CA GLU A 672 7.43 9.25 -2.86
C GLU A 672 6.03 9.78 -2.53
N TYR A 673 5.31 9.00 -1.74
CA TYR A 673 4.11 9.39 -1.04
C TYR A 673 3.88 8.44 0.13
N GLY A 674 2.96 8.78 1.02
CA GLY A 674 2.58 7.94 2.13
C GLY A 674 1.66 8.70 3.06
N ALA A 675 1.00 7.99 3.97
CA ALA A 675 0.36 8.62 5.12
C ALA A 675 0.89 7.96 6.38
N MET A 676 1.45 8.78 7.27
CA MET A 676 1.95 8.31 8.55
C MET A 676 0.85 7.58 9.32
N ASN A 677 1.21 6.50 10.00
CA ASN A 677 0.31 5.90 10.97
C ASN A 677 0.01 6.89 12.11
N ARG A 678 -1.26 7.22 12.29
CA ARG A 678 -1.77 7.98 13.44
C ARG A 678 -2.78 7.16 14.24
N ASP A 679 -2.61 5.84 14.20
CA ASP A 679 -3.54 4.83 14.72
C ASP A 679 -4.93 4.94 14.05
N ASN A 680 -4.90 5.23 12.75
CA ASN A 680 -6.03 5.59 11.91
C ASN A 680 -6.06 4.73 10.64
N GLU A 681 -5.84 3.41 10.80
CA GLU A 681 -5.69 2.48 9.68
C GLU A 681 -6.90 2.49 8.74
N GLU A 682 -8.14 2.56 9.24
CA GLU A 682 -9.32 2.67 8.37
C GLU A 682 -9.28 3.93 7.49
N ASP A 683 -8.98 5.10 8.08
CA ASP A 683 -8.83 6.35 7.35
C ASP A 683 -7.65 6.31 6.37
N ARG A 684 -6.54 5.64 6.73
CA ARG A 684 -5.38 5.45 5.83
C ARG A 684 -5.66 4.46 4.72
N ALA A 685 -6.40 3.39 4.97
CA ALA A 685 -6.81 2.45 3.94
C ALA A 685 -7.78 3.14 2.97
N ALA A 686 -8.76 3.91 3.49
CA ALA A 686 -9.64 4.72 2.67
C ALA A 686 -8.88 5.79 1.85
N TRP A 687 -7.92 6.48 2.47
CA TRP A 687 -7.05 7.43 1.79
C TRP A 687 -6.14 6.76 0.77
N ALA A 688 -5.55 5.60 1.08
CA ALA A 688 -4.63 4.89 0.20
C ALA A 688 -5.35 4.30 -1.00
N GLU A 689 -6.54 3.73 -0.80
CA GLU A 689 -7.42 3.29 -1.88
C GLU A 689 -7.77 4.49 -2.76
N PHE A 690 -8.23 5.58 -2.14
CA PHE A 690 -8.60 6.79 -2.85
C PHE A 690 -7.44 7.42 -3.63
N TYR A 691 -6.25 7.55 -3.04
CA TYR A 691 -5.09 8.10 -3.72
C TYR A 691 -4.65 7.17 -4.85
N MET A 692 -4.56 5.86 -4.58
CA MET A 692 -4.18 4.86 -5.59
C MET A 692 -5.17 4.85 -6.75
N GLU A 693 -6.47 4.88 -6.50
CA GLU A 693 -7.50 4.98 -7.54
C GLU A 693 -7.30 6.22 -8.40
N LYS A 694 -6.99 7.38 -7.79
CA LYS A 694 -6.83 8.63 -8.52
C LYS A 694 -5.53 8.70 -9.32
N VAL A 695 -4.41 8.19 -8.82
CA VAL A 695 -3.15 8.19 -9.57
C VAL A 695 -3.15 7.10 -10.64
N THR A 696 -3.77 5.94 -10.35
CA THR A 696 -4.06 4.90 -11.34
C THR A 696 -4.94 5.48 -12.43
N ALA A 697 -6.00 6.23 -12.10
CA ALA A 697 -6.85 6.99 -13.04
C ALA A 697 -6.06 7.88 -14.00
N MET A 698 -4.87 8.32 -13.61
CA MET A 698 -3.99 9.11 -14.45
C MET A 698 -2.77 8.38 -15.00
N GLY A 699 -2.69 7.05 -14.90
CA GLY A 699 -1.57 6.26 -15.40
C GLY A 699 -0.23 6.63 -14.77
N VAL A 700 -0.27 7.12 -13.52
CA VAL A 700 0.90 7.50 -12.72
C VAL A 700 1.09 6.44 -11.66
N PRO A 701 2.15 5.62 -11.75
CA PRO A 701 2.55 4.78 -10.64
C PRO A 701 2.98 5.66 -9.47
N GLN A 702 2.69 5.20 -8.25
CA GLN A 702 3.18 5.81 -7.03
C GLN A 702 3.93 4.80 -6.18
N VAL A 703 4.97 5.27 -5.52
CA VAL A 703 5.90 4.45 -4.77
C VAL A 703 5.80 4.86 -3.30
N TRP A 704 5.26 3.98 -2.48
CA TRP A 704 5.05 4.21 -1.06
C TRP A 704 6.40 4.47 -0.40
N TRP A 705 6.53 5.57 0.33
CA TRP A 705 7.69 5.81 1.16
C TRP A 705 7.60 4.94 2.39
N ASP A 706 8.36 3.86 2.44
CA ASP A 706 8.46 3.03 3.63
C ASP A 706 9.83 3.26 4.23
N ASN A 707 9.87 4.00 5.34
CA ASN A 707 11.11 4.22 6.08
C ASN A 707 11.37 3.16 7.16
N GLY A 708 10.57 2.10 7.21
CA GLY A 708 10.60 1.05 8.24
C GLY A 708 10.23 1.54 9.63
N ILE A 709 9.70 2.77 9.74
CA ILE A 709 9.26 3.38 10.99
C ILE A 709 7.76 3.15 11.12
N PHE A 710 7.38 2.25 12.03
CA PHE A 710 5.99 2.03 12.39
C PHE A 710 5.57 2.89 13.57
N GLU A 711 6.56 3.42 14.31
CA GLU A 711 6.50 3.83 15.71
C GLU A 711 7.29 5.11 15.94
N GLY A 712 6.73 6.10 16.65
CA GLY A 712 7.40 7.40 16.72
C GLY A 712 6.43 8.57 16.81
N THR A 713 6.96 9.78 17.01
CA THR A 713 6.19 11.05 16.92
C THR A 713 6.60 11.82 15.68
N GLY A 714 7.45 11.20 14.86
CA GLY A 714 7.81 11.65 13.52
C GLY A 714 7.11 10.78 12.48
N GLU A 715 7.78 10.64 11.34
CA GLU A 715 7.26 10.09 10.10
C GLU A 715 7.07 8.56 10.15
N ARG A 716 5.91 8.08 10.63
CA ARG A 716 5.58 6.64 10.77
C ARG A 716 5.05 6.03 9.45
N PHE A 717 5.89 5.90 8.44
CA PHE A 717 5.44 5.42 7.12
C PHE A 717 5.66 3.92 6.85
N GLY A 718 6.16 3.15 7.81
CA GLY A 718 6.38 1.71 7.63
C GLY A 718 5.13 0.99 7.10
N LEU A 719 5.32 0.07 6.16
CA LEU A 719 4.30 -0.81 5.57
C LEU A 719 4.74 -2.29 5.60
N LEU A 720 5.97 -2.58 5.15
CA LEU A 720 6.64 -3.86 5.27
C LEU A 720 7.45 -3.89 6.57
N ASP A 721 7.11 -4.83 7.44
CA ASP A 721 8.03 -5.24 8.47
C ASP A 721 9.17 -6.04 7.83
N ARG A 722 10.24 -5.33 7.50
CA ARG A 722 11.43 -5.88 6.84
C ARG A 722 12.11 -7.00 7.65
N ARG A 723 11.90 -6.99 8.95
CA ARG A 723 12.53 -7.86 9.95
C ARG A 723 11.86 -9.24 9.97
N ASN A 724 10.53 -9.21 9.94
CA ASN A 724 9.67 -10.40 9.97
C ASN A 724 9.11 -10.79 8.61
N LEU A 725 9.46 -10.05 7.55
CA LEU A 725 8.94 -10.24 6.21
C LEU A 725 7.41 -10.25 6.18
N LYS A 726 6.80 -9.27 6.86
CA LYS A 726 5.34 -9.22 7.07
C LYS A 726 4.76 -7.88 6.63
N ILE A 727 3.63 -7.90 5.91
CA ILE A 727 2.84 -6.69 5.68
C ILE A 727 2.13 -6.31 6.98
N VAL A 728 2.45 -5.12 7.52
CA VAL A 728 1.93 -4.65 8.82
C VAL A 728 0.53 -4.06 8.70
N TYR A 729 0.27 -3.32 7.63
CA TYR A 729 -1.05 -2.75 7.35
C TYR A 729 -1.63 -3.42 6.11
N PRO A 730 -2.15 -4.65 6.25
CA PRO A 730 -2.69 -5.41 5.13
C PRO A 730 -3.92 -4.74 4.53
N THR A 731 -4.68 -3.96 5.30
CA THR A 731 -5.79 -3.19 4.74
C THR A 731 -5.30 -2.07 3.81
N ILE A 732 -4.12 -1.49 4.08
CA ILE A 732 -3.48 -0.53 3.18
C ILE A 732 -2.99 -1.26 1.93
N VAL A 733 -2.30 -2.40 2.04
CA VAL A 733 -1.90 -3.16 0.84
C VAL A 733 -3.11 -3.65 0.03
N ALA A 734 -4.18 -4.09 0.68
CA ALA A 734 -5.44 -4.39 0.02
C ALA A 734 -6.02 -3.17 -0.69
N ALA A 735 -5.98 -2.00 -0.05
CA ALA A 735 -6.41 -0.73 -0.63
C ALA A 735 -5.53 -0.32 -1.83
N LEU A 736 -4.22 -0.57 -1.80
CA LEU A 736 -3.32 -0.36 -2.94
C LEU A 736 -3.63 -1.34 -4.09
N GLN A 737 -3.78 -2.64 -3.81
CA GLN A 737 -4.17 -3.64 -4.80
C GLN A 737 -5.52 -3.29 -5.45
N LYS A 738 -6.52 -3.03 -4.61
CA LYS A 738 -7.87 -2.66 -5.04
C LYS A 738 -7.89 -1.37 -5.82
N GLY A 739 -7.26 -0.31 -5.30
CA GLY A 739 -7.21 0.99 -5.96
C GLY A 739 -6.43 0.97 -7.27
N ARG A 740 -5.47 0.04 -7.40
CA ARG A 740 -4.74 -0.20 -8.65
C ARG A 740 -5.56 -0.97 -9.69
N GLY A 741 -6.66 -1.60 -9.28
CA GLY A 741 -7.52 -2.45 -10.10
C GLY A 741 -7.08 -3.91 -10.17
N LEU A 742 -6.29 -4.38 -9.19
CA LEU A 742 -5.83 -5.76 -9.08
C LEU A 742 -6.79 -6.59 -8.21
N GLU A 743 -6.71 -7.92 -8.36
CA GLU A 743 -7.39 -8.83 -7.42
C GLU A 743 -6.78 -8.67 -6.03
N VAL A 744 -7.64 -8.56 -5.00
CA VAL A 744 -7.19 -8.41 -3.62
C VAL A 744 -6.81 -9.76 -3.07
N ASN A 745 -5.51 -9.98 -2.86
CA ASN A 745 -4.93 -11.23 -2.41
C ASN A 745 -3.73 -10.94 -1.49
N VAL A 746 -3.99 -10.25 -0.39
CA VAL A 746 -2.93 -9.87 0.55
C VAL A 746 -2.34 -11.12 1.20
N VAL A 747 -1.08 -11.38 0.86
CA VAL A 747 -0.29 -12.44 1.48
C VAL A 747 0.35 -11.84 2.72
N HIS A 748 -0.25 -12.11 3.88
CA HIS A 748 0.22 -11.57 5.15
C HIS A 748 1.63 -12.00 5.50
N ALA A 749 2.03 -13.22 5.08
CA ALA A 749 3.37 -13.78 5.19
C ALA A 749 3.53 -14.96 4.20
N VAL A 750 4.75 -15.23 3.77
CA VAL A 750 5.07 -16.44 2.98
C VAL A 750 5.23 -17.62 3.95
N GLU A 751 4.33 -18.61 3.88
CA GLU A 751 4.67 -19.97 4.32
C GLU A 751 5.74 -20.51 3.36
N LYS A 752 6.92 -20.87 3.87
CA LYS A 752 7.96 -21.52 3.06
C LYS A 752 7.41 -22.80 2.42
N LYS A 753 7.06 -22.75 1.14
CA LYS A 753 6.96 -23.94 0.30
C LYS A 753 8.37 -24.50 0.09
N PRO A 754 8.60 -25.81 0.28
CA PRO A 754 9.89 -26.41 -0.01
C PRO A 754 10.07 -26.49 -1.54
N GLU A 755 11.04 -25.76 -2.09
CA GLU A 755 11.49 -25.97 -3.46
C GLU A 755 12.37 -27.25 -3.53
N GLU A 756 12.02 -28.10 -4.49
CA GLU A 756 12.77 -29.31 -4.84
C GLU A 756 14.18 -28.97 -5.33
N PRO A 757 15.23 -29.68 -4.88
CA PRO A 757 16.57 -29.50 -5.42
C PRO A 757 16.70 -30.20 -6.78
N THR A 758 16.74 -29.44 -7.87
CA THR A 758 17.26 -29.91 -9.16
C THR A 758 18.73 -30.32 -9.02
N LYS A 759 18.98 -31.62 -9.21
CA LYS A 759 20.30 -32.25 -9.25
C LYS A 759 21.19 -31.68 -10.35
N THR A 760 22.38 -31.20 -9.97
CA THR A 760 23.62 -31.49 -10.70
C THR A 760 24.64 -32.06 -9.73
N THR A 761 25.00 -33.32 -9.95
CA THR A 761 26.11 -34.01 -9.28
C THR A 761 26.93 -34.69 -10.36
N GLU A 762 28.25 -34.51 -10.29
CA GLU A 762 29.26 -35.54 -10.55
C GLU A 762 30.65 -35.01 -10.11
N PRO A 763 31.63 -35.85 -9.75
CA PRO A 763 31.54 -37.01 -8.87
C PRO A 763 32.80 -37.20 -7.98
N VAL A 764 32.70 -37.69 -6.74
CA VAL A 764 33.66 -38.67 -6.19
C VAL A 764 32.97 -39.55 -5.13
N GLU A 765 32.58 -40.76 -5.56
CA GLU A 765 32.42 -41.98 -4.75
C GLU A 765 33.81 -42.63 -4.48
N PRO A 766 33.99 -43.66 -3.61
CA PRO A 766 33.01 -44.66 -3.12
C PRO A 766 33.12 -44.93 -1.59
N THR A 767 32.21 -45.62 -0.89
CA THR A 767 31.89 -47.05 -1.01
C THR A 767 30.66 -47.44 -0.16
N GLU A 768 29.69 -48.10 -0.82
CA GLU A 768 29.03 -49.39 -0.47
C GLU A 768 28.60 -49.65 1.00
N THR A 769 27.37 -50.04 1.37
CA THR A 769 26.44 -50.97 0.72
C THR A 769 25.05 -51.03 1.44
N THR A 770 24.01 -51.28 0.63
CA THR A 770 22.72 -52.01 0.89
C THR A 770 21.52 -51.37 1.63
N SER A 771 20.53 -51.02 0.80
CA SER A 771 19.03 -50.99 0.91
C SER A 771 18.40 -52.26 1.55
N PRO A 772 17.10 -52.33 1.99
CA PRO A 772 15.93 -51.56 1.51
C PRO A 772 14.82 -51.08 2.49
N GLU A 773 14.13 -50.04 2.01
CA GLU A 773 12.69 -49.65 2.07
C GLU A 773 11.88 -49.74 3.40
N GLU A 774 11.50 -48.54 3.88
CA GLU A 774 10.19 -48.01 4.37
C GLU A 774 9.15 -48.92 5.08
N PRO A 775 8.38 -48.42 6.09
CA PRO A 775 7.62 -47.15 5.97
C PRO A 775 7.53 -46.23 7.21
N THR A 776 7.39 -44.94 6.91
CA THR A 776 6.67 -43.86 7.64
C THR A 776 6.40 -44.02 9.15
N GLU A 777 7.06 -43.19 9.95
CA GLU A 777 6.54 -42.73 11.25
C GLU A 777 6.82 -41.23 11.44
N THR A 778 5.74 -40.53 11.78
CA THR A 778 5.59 -39.21 12.38
C THR A 778 6.82 -38.63 13.08
N THR A 779 7.21 -37.40 12.73
CA THR A 779 8.18 -36.62 13.53
C THR A 779 7.50 -35.44 14.23
N ASN A 780 7.63 -35.47 15.55
CA ASN A 780 7.43 -34.40 16.53
C ASN A 780 8.13 -33.09 16.13
N PRO A 781 7.79 -31.94 16.77
CA PRO A 781 8.46 -30.66 16.58
C PRO A 781 9.96 -30.81 16.85
N GLU A 782 10.81 -30.36 15.92
CA GLU A 782 12.27 -30.38 16.09
C GLU A 782 12.69 -29.42 17.22
N GLU A 783 13.54 -29.91 18.13
CA GLU A 783 14.18 -29.09 19.17
C GLU A 783 15.03 -27.96 18.53
N PRO A 784 15.11 -26.76 19.15
CA PRO A 784 15.96 -25.68 18.67
C PRO A 784 17.43 -26.12 18.52
N THR A 785 18.03 -25.85 17.35
CA THR A 785 19.25 -26.51 16.84
C THR A 785 20.59 -26.00 17.42
N GLY A 786 20.60 -25.26 18.52
CA GLY A 786 21.81 -24.82 19.24
C GLY A 786 22.67 -23.75 18.52
N ASN A 787 22.33 -23.35 17.29
CA ASN A 787 23.00 -22.25 16.58
C ASN A 787 22.22 -20.95 16.77
N ILE A 788 22.77 -19.99 17.54
CA ILE A 788 22.16 -18.67 17.74
C ILE A 788 22.12 -17.84 16.45
N ARG A 789 20.96 -17.28 16.14
CA ARG A 789 20.81 -16.32 15.04
C ARG A 789 21.56 -15.03 15.36
N ASP A 790 22.28 -14.53 14.36
CA ASP A 790 22.93 -13.22 14.46
C ASP A 790 21.92 -12.13 14.07
N ILE A 791 20.99 -11.87 14.99
CA ILE A 791 19.86 -10.98 14.82
C ILE A 791 19.97 -9.82 15.82
N SER A 792 19.51 -8.62 15.47
CA SER A 792 19.53 -7.49 16.41
C SER A 792 18.32 -7.56 17.35
N SER A 793 18.45 -7.01 18.55
CA SER A 793 17.36 -6.97 19.53
C SER A 793 16.12 -6.29 18.98
N LYS A 794 16.26 -5.29 18.11
CA LYS A 794 15.12 -4.60 17.49
C LYS A 794 14.36 -5.47 16.49
N GLU A 795 15.02 -6.48 15.90
CA GLU A 795 14.34 -7.52 15.12
C GLU A 795 13.71 -8.57 16.04
N LEU A 796 14.50 -9.08 16.99
CA LEU A 796 14.10 -10.19 17.85
C LEU A 796 12.79 -9.89 18.59
N ILE A 797 12.67 -8.68 19.16
CA ILE A 797 11.50 -8.31 19.94
C ILE A 797 10.22 -8.19 19.10
N LYS A 798 10.30 -8.20 17.76
CA LYS A 798 9.11 -8.21 16.93
C LYS A 798 8.51 -9.60 16.73
N GLU A 799 9.31 -10.65 16.95
CA GLU A 799 8.84 -12.02 17.03
C GLU A 799 8.03 -12.25 18.32
N MET A 800 8.11 -11.31 19.28
CA MET A 800 7.33 -11.33 20.51
C MET A 800 5.90 -10.82 20.29
N ASN A 801 4.92 -11.62 20.69
CA ASN A 801 3.53 -11.20 20.84
C ASN A 801 3.42 -10.30 22.08
N PHE A 802 3.07 -10.88 23.21
CA PHE A 802 3.08 -10.28 24.53
C PHE A 802 3.46 -11.34 25.55
N GLY A 803 3.95 -10.87 26.69
CA GLY A 803 4.60 -11.75 27.65
C GLY A 803 3.83 -11.95 28.94
N TRP A 804 4.31 -12.93 29.70
CA TRP A 804 3.84 -13.27 31.04
C TRP A 804 5.03 -13.52 31.96
N ASN A 805 5.02 -12.90 33.14
CA ASN A 805 6.01 -13.12 34.18
C ASN A 805 5.58 -14.28 35.07
N LEU A 806 6.51 -15.19 35.36
CA LEU A 806 6.39 -16.16 36.44
C LEU A 806 6.67 -15.49 37.81
N GLY A 807 5.90 -14.47 38.15
CA GLY A 807 6.10 -13.68 39.37
C GLY A 807 5.79 -14.46 40.65
N ASN A 808 6.35 -14.00 41.77
CA ASN A 808 6.24 -14.58 43.11
C ASN A 808 6.54 -16.09 43.15
N THR A 809 7.57 -16.50 42.41
CA THR A 809 7.98 -17.90 42.21
C THR A 809 9.48 -18.05 42.43
N LEU A 810 10.33 -17.93 41.39
CA LEU A 810 11.79 -18.02 41.55
C LEU A 810 12.40 -16.73 42.10
N ASP A 811 11.68 -15.63 42.01
CA ASP A 811 11.95 -14.35 42.66
C ASP A 811 11.61 -14.36 44.16
N ALA A 812 10.80 -15.32 44.62
CA ALA A 812 10.35 -15.37 45.99
C ALA A 812 11.52 -15.49 46.99
N GLN A 813 11.68 -14.46 47.82
CA GLN A 813 12.77 -14.35 48.78
C GLN A 813 12.26 -14.64 50.20
N CYS A 814 12.72 -15.76 50.75
CA CYS A 814 12.35 -16.24 52.08
C CYS A 814 13.59 -16.68 52.88
N ILE A 815 14.73 -16.00 52.72
CA ILE A 815 16.02 -16.36 53.33
C ILE A 815 15.90 -16.48 54.85
N GLU A 816 15.17 -15.56 55.48
CA GLU A 816 14.97 -15.53 56.95
C GLU A 816 13.89 -16.51 57.44
N TYR A 817 12.96 -16.90 56.57
CA TYR A 817 11.83 -17.78 56.92
C TYR A 817 12.12 -19.27 56.67
N LEU A 818 12.86 -19.55 55.59
CA LEU A 818 13.31 -20.88 55.20
C LEU A 818 14.76 -21.09 55.59
N ASN A 819 15.29 -22.28 55.29
CA ASN A 819 16.71 -22.58 55.42
C ASN A 819 17.21 -23.13 54.08
N TYR A 820 17.80 -22.26 53.27
CA TYR A 820 18.22 -22.61 51.92
C TYR A 820 19.37 -23.64 51.93
N ASP A 821 20.20 -23.69 52.97
CA ASP A 821 21.23 -24.75 53.10
C ASP A 821 20.63 -26.16 53.14
N LYS A 822 19.40 -26.30 53.65
CA LYS A 822 18.67 -27.58 53.67
C LYS A 822 17.93 -27.86 52.38
N ASP A 823 17.28 -26.85 51.82
CA ASP A 823 16.54 -26.97 50.56
C ASP A 823 16.68 -25.68 49.75
N GLN A 824 17.53 -25.76 48.75
CA GLN A 824 17.89 -24.66 47.86
C GLN A 824 16.77 -24.29 46.89
N THR A 825 15.71 -25.10 46.77
CA THR A 825 14.61 -24.87 45.82
C THR A 825 13.28 -24.60 46.51
N ALA A 826 13.22 -24.70 47.85
CA ALA A 826 12.00 -24.45 48.61
C ALA A 826 11.47 -23.01 48.49
N SER A 827 12.35 -22.07 48.12
CA SER A 827 11.99 -20.68 47.82
C SER A 827 10.92 -20.55 46.74
N GLU A 828 10.95 -21.40 45.70
CA GLU A 828 10.04 -21.37 44.54
C GLU A 828 8.55 -21.28 44.92
N THR A 829 8.16 -21.86 46.05
CA THR A 829 6.75 -21.96 46.49
C THR A 829 6.49 -21.19 47.80
N CYS A 830 7.48 -20.47 48.32
CA CYS A 830 7.41 -19.91 49.67
C CYS A 830 6.43 -18.74 49.81
N TRP A 831 6.10 -18.06 48.71
CA TRP A 831 5.05 -17.03 48.63
C TRP A 831 3.69 -17.57 48.18
N GLY A 832 3.51 -18.90 48.11
CA GLY A 832 2.21 -19.56 47.99
C GLY A 832 1.83 -20.08 46.60
N ASN A 833 2.62 -19.78 45.57
CA ASN A 833 2.46 -20.37 44.25
C ASN A 833 2.78 -21.88 44.26
N PRO A 834 2.11 -22.70 43.42
CA PRO A 834 2.50 -24.09 43.23
C PRO A 834 3.86 -24.19 42.54
N LYS A 835 4.52 -25.34 42.67
CA LYS A 835 5.73 -25.65 41.89
C LYS A 835 5.42 -25.55 40.39
N THR A 836 6.29 -24.89 39.64
CA THR A 836 6.09 -24.60 38.21
C THR A 836 6.17 -25.85 37.36
N THR A 837 5.25 -25.96 36.39
CA THR A 837 5.16 -27.06 35.42
C THR A 837 5.16 -26.52 33.98
N GLU A 838 5.54 -27.36 33.03
CA GLU A 838 5.51 -27.05 31.59
C GLU A 838 4.09 -26.71 31.09
N ASP A 839 3.07 -27.43 31.61
CA ASP A 839 1.67 -27.21 31.23
C ASP A 839 1.17 -25.79 31.52
N MET A 840 1.72 -25.11 32.55
CA MET A 840 1.38 -23.70 32.81
C MET A 840 1.74 -22.81 31.63
N PHE A 841 2.89 -23.06 31.00
CA PHE A 841 3.34 -22.33 29.82
C PHE A 841 2.57 -22.75 28.57
N LYS A 842 2.25 -24.03 28.40
CA LYS A 842 1.45 -24.52 27.26
C LYS A 842 0.09 -23.84 27.19
N VAL A 843 -0.60 -23.71 28.32
CA VAL A 843 -1.87 -22.96 28.36
C VAL A 843 -1.72 -21.51 27.90
N LEU A 844 -0.62 -20.85 28.28
CA LEU A 844 -0.36 -19.48 27.86
C LEU A 844 0.01 -19.42 26.36
N MET A 845 0.81 -20.35 25.86
CA MET A 845 1.16 -20.47 24.44
C MET A 845 -0.06 -20.77 23.56
N ASP A 846 -0.99 -21.60 24.02
CA ASP A 846 -2.29 -21.83 23.36
C ASP A 846 -3.11 -20.53 23.27
N ASN A 847 -2.90 -19.62 24.21
CA ASN A 847 -3.47 -18.26 24.24
C ASN A 847 -2.55 -17.20 23.60
N GLN A 848 -1.57 -17.63 22.78
CA GLN A 848 -0.69 -16.80 21.98
C GLN A 848 0.37 -15.99 22.75
N PHE A 849 0.57 -16.27 24.05
CA PHE A 849 1.75 -15.77 24.76
C PHE A 849 2.99 -16.49 24.27
N ASN A 850 4.04 -15.78 23.90
CA ASN A 850 5.29 -16.39 23.46
C ASN A 850 6.54 -15.73 24.08
N VAL A 851 6.36 -14.88 25.10
CA VAL A 851 7.47 -14.35 25.92
C VAL A 851 7.21 -14.65 27.38
N PHE A 852 8.17 -15.30 28.01
CA PHE A 852 8.06 -15.70 29.41
C PHE A 852 9.24 -15.14 30.20
N ARG A 853 8.96 -14.15 31.03
CA ARG A 853 9.98 -13.63 31.95
C ARG A 853 9.96 -14.49 33.22
N ILE A 854 11.13 -14.98 33.59
CA ILE A 854 11.37 -15.85 34.73
C ILE A 854 12.14 -15.02 35.77
N PRO A 855 11.44 -14.13 36.51
CA PRO A 855 12.07 -13.31 37.53
C PRO A 855 12.71 -14.24 38.58
N THR A 856 14.01 -14.08 38.83
CA THR A 856 14.79 -15.03 39.64
C THR A 856 15.67 -14.30 40.65
N THR A 857 15.49 -14.60 41.93
CA THR A 857 16.34 -14.08 43.00
C THR A 857 17.47 -15.06 43.28
N TRP A 858 18.71 -14.59 43.24
CA TRP A 858 19.90 -15.41 43.45
C TRP A 858 20.46 -15.27 44.86
N SER A 859 20.18 -14.14 45.53
CA SER A 859 20.51 -13.92 46.93
C SER A 859 20.07 -15.07 47.83
N GLY A 860 20.99 -15.59 48.65
CA GLY A 860 20.80 -16.77 49.49
C GLY A 860 21.09 -18.11 48.79
N HIS A 861 21.22 -18.12 47.46
CA HIS A 861 21.48 -19.32 46.66
C HIS A 861 22.90 -19.41 46.11
N PHE A 862 23.82 -18.55 46.55
CA PHE A 862 25.24 -18.61 46.20
C PHE A 862 26.14 -18.44 47.43
N GLY A 863 27.37 -18.96 47.35
CA GLY A 863 28.36 -18.95 48.44
C GLY A 863 29.11 -17.63 48.63
N GLU A 864 30.11 -17.63 49.50
CA GLU A 864 30.90 -16.43 49.81
C GLU A 864 31.92 -16.04 48.72
N ALA A 865 32.51 -14.85 48.87
CA ALA A 865 33.62 -14.35 48.07
C ALA A 865 34.85 -15.29 48.11
N PRO A 866 35.73 -15.27 47.10
CA PRO A 866 35.67 -14.48 45.87
C PRO A 866 34.88 -15.15 44.73
N ASP A 867 34.44 -16.40 44.94
CA ASP A 867 33.86 -17.23 43.88
C ASP A 867 32.37 -16.98 43.70
N TYR A 868 31.65 -16.66 44.79
CA TYR A 868 30.21 -16.46 44.80
C TYR A 868 29.47 -17.59 44.06
N LYS A 869 29.86 -18.85 44.35
CA LYS A 869 29.41 -20.03 43.61
C LYS A 869 27.91 -20.26 43.80
N ILE A 870 27.14 -20.23 42.72
CA ILE A 870 25.72 -20.55 42.71
C ILE A 870 25.54 -22.02 43.11
N ASN A 871 24.54 -22.28 43.95
CA ASN A 871 24.21 -23.63 44.36
C ASN A 871 23.69 -24.45 43.17
N GLU A 872 24.28 -25.61 42.94
CA GLU A 872 23.98 -26.46 41.77
C GLU A 872 22.51 -26.92 41.73
N LYS A 873 21.87 -27.14 42.88
CA LYS A 873 20.45 -27.52 42.92
C LYS A 873 19.54 -26.36 42.49
N TRP A 874 19.90 -25.14 42.88
CA TRP A 874 19.17 -23.95 42.48
C TRP A 874 19.34 -23.70 40.99
N LEU A 875 20.58 -23.63 40.49
CA LEU A 875 20.87 -23.41 39.06
C LEU A 875 20.18 -24.46 38.17
N LYS A 876 20.20 -25.74 38.58
CA LYS A 876 19.51 -26.81 37.88
C LYS A 876 17.99 -26.60 37.82
N ARG A 877 17.38 -26.11 38.91
CA ARG A 877 15.93 -25.86 38.94
C ARG A 877 15.55 -24.65 38.09
N VAL A 878 16.39 -23.60 38.09
CA VAL A 878 16.23 -22.46 37.18
C VAL A 878 16.32 -22.92 35.73
N HIS A 879 17.32 -23.72 35.36
CA HIS A 879 17.45 -24.33 34.04
C HIS A 879 16.21 -25.12 33.65
N GLU A 880 15.72 -26.00 34.52
CA GLU A 880 14.51 -26.80 34.26
C GLU A 880 13.30 -25.91 33.94
N ILE A 881 13.15 -24.77 34.61
CA ILE A 881 12.01 -23.86 34.39
C ILE A 881 12.21 -23.01 33.14
N VAL A 882 13.44 -22.58 32.82
CA VAL A 882 13.76 -21.92 31.55
C VAL A 882 13.44 -22.83 30.36
N ASP A 883 13.74 -24.12 30.49
CA ASP A 883 13.48 -25.14 29.48
C ASP A 883 12.01 -25.29 29.10
N TYR A 884 11.09 -25.08 30.04
CA TYR A 884 9.66 -25.31 29.81
C TYR A 884 9.11 -24.48 28.63
N PRO A 885 9.21 -23.13 28.62
CA PRO A 885 8.86 -22.34 27.44
C PRO A 885 9.92 -22.45 26.32
N TYR A 886 11.22 -22.52 26.63
CA TYR A 886 12.28 -22.51 25.61
C TYR A 886 12.18 -23.69 24.64
N LYS A 887 11.99 -24.92 25.16
CA LYS A 887 11.87 -26.13 24.32
C LYS A 887 10.61 -26.16 23.47
N ASN A 888 9.61 -25.35 23.82
CA ASN A 888 8.39 -25.16 23.04
C ASN A 888 8.49 -23.96 22.08
N GLY A 889 9.69 -23.39 21.89
CA GLY A 889 9.97 -22.34 20.92
C GLY A 889 9.57 -20.93 21.36
N ALA A 890 9.27 -20.72 22.64
CA ALA A 890 8.94 -19.39 23.17
C ALA A 890 10.20 -18.64 23.65
N PHE A 891 10.12 -17.31 23.65
CA PHE A 891 11.13 -16.45 24.25
C PHE A 891 11.12 -16.57 25.78
N VAL A 892 12.30 -16.54 26.37
CA VAL A 892 12.51 -16.61 27.81
C VAL A 892 13.42 -15.47 28.23
N ILE A 893 13.01 -14.69 29.23
CA ILE A 893 13.84 -13.64 29.83
C ILE A 893 14.22 -14.08 31.25
N LEU A 894 15.51 -14.29 31.52
CA LEU A 894 16.03 -14.66 32.85
C LEU A 894 16.80 -13.48 33.45
N ASN A 895 16.55 -13.15 34.72
CA ASN A 895 17.13 -11.96 35.34
C ASN A 895 17.77 -12.19 36.73
N LEU A 896 18.29 -11.12 37.34
CA LEU A 896 18.54 -11.00 38.79
C LEU A 896 17.46 -10.11 39.42
N HIS A 897 16.65 -10.64 40.34
CA HIS A 897 15.39 -10.01 40.74
C HIS A 897 15.43 -9.22 42.07
N HIS A 898 15.32 -9.90 43.22
CA HIS A 898 15.36 -9.26 44.55
C HIS A 898 16.72 -9.46 45.23
N GLU A 899 17.76 -8.91 44.62
CA GLU A 899 19.11 -9.03 45.13
C GLU A 899 19.38 -8.08 46.30
N THR A 900 20.03 -8.58 47.35
CA THR A 900 20.33 -7.79 48.55
C THR A 900 21.61 -6.95 48.43
N TRP A 901 22.33 -7.09 47.32
CA TRP A 901 23.73 -6.66 47.17
C TRP A 901 23.98 -5.71 46.00
N ASN A 902 23.02 -5.52 45.08
CA ASN A 902 23.16 -4.70 43.87
C ASN A 902 22.45 -3.33 43.97
N HIS A 903 22.29 -2.81 45.18
CA HIS A 903 21.70 -1.49 45.41
C HIS A 903 22.59 -0.38 44.82
N ALA A 904 21.97 0.72 44.42
CA ALA A 904 22.63 1.82 43.69
C ALA A 904 23.35 2.82 44.62
N PHE A 905 24.20 2.32 45.53
CA PHE A 905 25.03 3.15 46.43
C PHE A 905 26.51 3.08 46.04
N SER A 906 27.23 4.20 46.11
CA SER A 906 28.66 4.26 45.78
C SER A 906 29.49 3.38 46.71
N GLU A 907 29.14 3.30 48.00
CA GLU A 907 29.92 2.56 49.00
C GLU A 907 29.84 1.03 48.82
N THR A 908 28.80 0.52 48.16
CA THR A 908 28.62 -0.92 47.90
C THR A 908 28.97 -1.33 46.47
N LEU A 909 29.16 -0.36 45.56
CA LEU A 909 29.27 -0.60 44.13
C LEU A 909 30.43 -1.54 43.74
N ASP A 910 31.58 -1.46 44.40
CA ASP A 910 32.71 -2.33 44.08
C ASP A 910 32.40 -3.80 44.38
N THR A 911 31.81 -4.09 45.54
CA THR A 911 31.37 -5.45 45.89
C THR A 911 30.25 -5.92 44.97
N ALA A 912 29.32 -5.02 44.63
CA ALA A 912 28.23 -5.33 43.71
C ALA A 912 28.76 -5.76 42.32
N LYS A 913 29.73 -5.04 41.75
CA LYS A 913 30.35 -5.39 40.46
C LYS A 913 31.07 -6.74 40.51
N GLU A 914 31.77 -7.05 41.60
CA GLU A 914 32.43 -8.34 41.78
C GLU A 914 31.45 -9.51 41.80
N ILE A 915 30.38 -9.39 42.60
CA ILE A 915 29.32 -10.41 42.65
C ILE A 915 28.66 -10.53 41.28
N LEU A 916 28.33 -9.42 40.65
CA LEU A 916 27.66 -9.37 39.35
C LEU A 916 28.46 -10.10 38.26
N GLU A 917 29.78 -9.85 38.19
CA GLU A 917 30.67 -10.56 37.26
C GLU A 917 30.63 -12.08 37.50
N LYS A 918 30.72 -12.53 38.76
CA LYS A 918 30.75 -13.97 39.08
C LYS A 918 29.44 -14.68 38.87
N ILE A 919 28.32 -14.06 39.24
CA ILE A 919 26.99 -14.65 39.07
C ILE A 919 26.66 -14.76 37.59
N TRP A 920 26.83 -13.68 36.81
CA TRP A 920 26.56 -13.71 35.37
C TRP A 920 27.51 -14.63 34.60
N SER A 921 28.78 -14.77 35.01
CA SER A 921 29.69 -15.76 34.40
C SER A 921 29.17 -17.19 34.55
N GLN A 922 28.63 -17.55 35.71
CA GLN A 922 28.10 -18.89 35.97
C GLN A 922 26.80 -19.15 35.20
N ILE A 923 25.91 -18.17 35.12
CA ILE A 923 24.66 -18.26 34.35
C ILE A 923 24.98 -18.34 32.85
N ALA A 924 25.90 -17.51 32.35
CA ALA A 924 26.31 -17.54 30.95
C ALA A 924 26.93 -18.89 30.56
N GLU A 925 27.73 -19.49 31.43
CA GLU A 925 28.31 -20.82 31.18
C GLU A 925 27.25 -21.92 31.13
N GLU A 926 26.26 -21.89 32.02
CA GLU A 926 25.16 -22.87 32.05
C GLU A 926 24.33 -22.87 30.76
N PHE A 927 24.01 -21.68 30.25
CA PHE A 927 23.12 -21.52 29.10
C PHE A 927 23.86 -21.12 27.81
N LYS A 928 25.18 -21.31 27.73
CA LYS A 928 25.97 -20.85 26.59
C LYS A 928 25.53 -21.42 25.25
N ASP A 929 24.90 -22.58 25.23
CA ASP A 929 24.46 -23.26 24.00
C ASP A 929 23.02 -22.91 23.60
N TYR A 930 22.29 -22.16 24.43
CA TYR A 930 20.94 -21.70 24.10
C TYR A 930 21.00 -20.62 23.03
N ASP A 931 20.04 -20.63 22.11
CA ASP A 931 19.92 -19.64 21.04
C ASP A 931 19.34 -18.29 21.56
N GLU A 932 18.94 -17.43 20.62
CA GLU A 932 18.45 -16.07 20.87
C GLU A 932 17.10 -16.01 21.60
N HIS A 933 16.32 -17.10 21.64
CA HIS A 933 15.06 -17.13 22.39
C HIS A 933 15.30 -17.00 23.89
N LEU A 934 16.50 -17.36 24.39
CA LEU A 934 16.90 -17.07 25.77
C LEU A 934 17.64 -15.72 25.88
N ILE A 935 16.99 -14.79 26.54
CA ILE A 935 17.44 -13.41 26.81
C ILE A 935 17.84 -13.29 28.28
N PHE A 936 18.92 -12.56 28.56
CA PHE A 936 19.31 -12.21 29.92
C PHE A 936 18.98 -10.77 30.25
N GLU A 937 18.32 -10.53 31.38
CA GLU A 937 18.11 -9.18 31.93
C GLU A 937 19.04 -8.95 33.13
N GLY A 938 20.02 -8.08 32.96
CA GLY A 938 21.19 -7.94 33.84
C GLY A 938 20.87 -7.62 35.30
N LEU A 939 19.87 -6.77 35.52
CA LEU A 939 19.34 -6.36 36.82
C LEU A 939 17.84 -6.08 36.66
N ASN A 940 17.09 -6.19 37.75
CA ASN A 940 15.67 -5.85 37.82
C ASN A 940 15.44 -4.34 38.02
N GLU A 941 15.35 -3.88 39.26
CA GLU A 941 15.07 -2.48 39.62
C GLU A 941 16.14 -1.88 40.53
N PRO A 942 17.43 -1.84 40.09
CA PRO A 942 18.52 -1.38 40.94
C PRO A 942 18.35 0.10 41.30
N ARG A 943 18.34 0.40 42.62
CA ARG A 943 18.00 1.73 43.15
C ARG A 943 18.56 1.95 44.56
N LYS A 944 18.38 3.15 45.10
CA LYS A 944 18.75 3.53 46.47
C LYS A 944 17.60 3.23 47.42
N ASN A 945 17.52 1.97 47.86
CA ASN A 945 16.49 1.49 48.77
C ASN A 945 16.40 2.31 50.06
N ASP A 946 15.18 2.51 50.56
CA ASP A 946 14.87 3.23 51.80
C ASP A 946 15.31 4.71 51.80
N THR A 947 15.36 5.33 50.61
CA THR A 947 15.68 6.75 50.47
C THR A 947 14.55 7.54 49.80
N PRO A 948 14.49 8.87 49.97
CA PRO A 948 13.48 9.69 49.29
C PRO A 948 13.53 9.64 47.75
N VAL A 949 14.64 9.16 47.19
CA VAL A 949 14.86 9.05 45.74
C VAL A 949 14.69 7.64 45.20
N GLU A 950 14.24 6.69 46.04
CA GLU A 950 14.05 5.29 45.66
C GLU A 950 13.16 5.14 44.41
N TRP A 951 12.00 5.80 44.42
CA TRP A 951 10.97 5.68 43.38
C TRP A 951 10.72 6.96 42.57
N THR A 952 11.50 8.02 42.81
CA THR A 952 11.36 9.31 42.11
C THR A 952 12.41 9.50 41.01
N GLY A 953 13.07 8.39 40.62
CA GLY A 953 14.01 8.32 39.51
C GLY A 953 15.47 8.59 39.86
N GLY A 954 15.82 8.60 41.15
CA GLY A 954 17.21 8.57 41.62
C GLY A 954 17.93 9.92 41.64
N ASP A 955 19.22 9.84 41.90
CA ASP A 955 20.18 10.93 41.90
C ASP A 955 21.49 10.50 41.22
N GLN A 956 22.46 11.41 41.08
CA GLN A 956 23.71 11.14 40.36
C GLN A 956 24.43 9.88 40.85
N GLU A 957 24.47 9.67 42.17
CA GLU A 957 25.07 8.48 42.76
C GLU A 957 24.35 7.22 42.28
N GLY A 958 23.02 7.22 42.32
CA GLY A 958 22.21 6.12 41.84
C GLY A 958 22.40 5.84 40.36
N TRP A 959 22.41 6.88 39.52
CA TRP A 959 22.58 6.74 38.07
C TRP A 959 23.95 6.17 37.71
N ASP A 960 25.02 6.69 38.32
CA ASP A 960 26.39 6.24 38.08
C ASP A 960 26.58 4.78 38.50
N ALA A 961 26.01 4.39 39.64
CA ALA A 961 26.05 3.00 40.12
C ALA A 961 25.34 2.03 39.16
N VAL A 962 24.12 2.36 38.72
CA VAL A 962 23.35 1.53 37.80
C VAL A 962 24.06 1.39 36.45
N ASN A 963 24.53 2.49 35.88
CA ASN A 963 25.26 2.47 34.60
C ASN A 963 26.56 1.62 34.70
N ALA A 964 27.29 1.72 35.82
CA ALA A 964 28.48 0.92 36.04
C ALA A 964 28.18 -0.59 36.16
N MET A 965 27.10 -0.95 36.86
CA MET A 965 26.68 -2.36 36.97
C MET A 965 26.20 -2.93 35.62
N ASN A 966 25.42 -2.17 34.86
CA ASN A 966 24.99 -2.54 33.50
C ASN A 966 26.20 -2.81 32.59
N ALA A 967 27.23 -1.95 32.63
CA ALA A 967 28.44 -2.14 31.83
C ALA A 967 29.22 -3.42 32.22
N VAL A 968 29.27 -3.77 33.51
CA VAL A 968 29.89 -5.02 33.97
C VAL A 968 29.11 -6.23 33.47
N PHE A 969 27.78 -6.21 33.55
CA PHE A 969 26.92 -7.27 33.02
C PHE A 969 27.20 -7.51 31.54
N LEU A 970 27.07 -6.47 30.71
CA LEU A 970 27.26 -6.56 29.26
C LEU A 970 28.63 -7.14 28.91
N LYS A 971 29.70 -6.61 29.51
CA LYS A 971 31.06 -7.08 29.29
C LYS A 971 31.24 -8.56 29.69
N THR A 972 30.65 -8.96 30.80
CA THR A 972 30.74 -10.34 31.31
C THR A 972 30.12 -11.32 30.33
N ILE A 973 28.89 -11.04 29.86
CA ILE A 973 28.21 -11.95 28.92
C ILE A 973 28.87 -11.93 27.54
N ARG A 974 29.22 -10.76 27.00
CA ARG A 974 29.84 -10.63 25.67
C ARG A 974 31.19 -11.32 25.56
N SER A 975 31.91 -11.49 26.68
CA SER A 975 33.19 -12.20 26.73
C SER A 975 33.08 -13.68 27.13
N SER A 976 31.87 -14.17 27.37
CA SER A 976 31.61 -15.58 27.70
C SER A 976 31.56 -16.48 26.45
N GLY A 977 31.70 -17.79 26.63
CA GLY A 977 31.75 -18.76 25.52
C GLY A 977 30.39 -19.07 24.87
N GLY A 978 30.41 -19.92 23.85
CA GLY A 978 29.21 -20.36 23.13
C GLY A 978 28.51 -19.23 22.38
N ASN A 979 27.18 -19.19 22.47
CA ASN A 979 26.28 -18.24 21.85
C ASN A 979 26.20 -16.88 22.58
N ASN A 980 26.74 -16.78 23.79
CA ASN A 980 26.66 -15.56 24.63
C ASN A 980 27.18 -14.26 23.97
N PRO A 981 28.23 -14.26 23.12
CA PRO A 981 28.63 -13.05 22.40
C PRO A 981 27.51 -12.47 21.52
N LYS A 982 26.54 -13.30 21.12
CA LYS A 982 25.37 -12.92 20.31
C LYS A 982 24.05 -12.98 21.10
N ARG A 983 24.07 -13.28 22.40
CA ARG A 983 22.86 -13.35 23.21
C ARG A 983 22.23 -11.97 23.39
N HIS A 984 20.91 -11.88 23.36
CA HIS A 984 20.23 -10.63 23.62
C HIS A 984 20.21 -10.32 25.11
N LEU A 985 20.51 -9.06 25.47
CA LEU A 985 20.73 -8.63 26.84
C LEU A 985 19.86 -7.42 27.19
N MET A 986 19.01 -7.55 28.21
CA MET A 986 18.22 -6.45 28.75
C MET A 986 18.97 -5.74 29.89
N ILE A 987 18.94 -4.41 29.91
CA ILE A 987 19.49 -3.58 31.00
C ILE A 987 18.49 -2.49 31.43
N PRO A 988 18.24 -2.30 32.73
CA PRO A 988 17.30 -1.29 33.19
C PRO A 988 17.98 0.08 33.38
N PRO A 989 17.25 1.20 33.22
CA PRO A 989 17.61 2.46 33.85
C PRO A 989 17.43 2.35 35.38
N TYR A 990 17.75 3.43 36.12
CA TYR A 990 17.55 3.45 37.57
C TYR A 990 16.12 3.04 37.96
N ALA A 991 16.01 2.07 38.87
CA ALA A 991 14.76 1.44 39.32
C ALA A 991 13.87 0.83 38.22
N ALA A 992 14.41 0.57 37.02
CA ALA A 992 13.65 0.28 35.80
C ALA A 992 12.53 1.29 35.49
N ALA A 993 12.58 2.48 36.11
CA ALA A 993 11.40 3.29 36.28
C ALA A 993 11.09 4.14 35.03
N CYS A 994 9.80 4.19 34.68
CA CYS A 994 9.28 5.06 33.63
C CYS A 994 9.13 6.51 34.14
N ASN A 995 10.24 7.24 34.24
CA ASN A 995 10.24 8.67 34.56
C ASN A 995 11.44 9.42 33.95
N GLU A 996 11.35 10.74 33.88
CA GLU A 996 12.36 11.60 33.24
C GLU A 996 13.75 11.52 33.88
N ASN A 997 13.83 11.43 35.21
CA ASN A 997 15.12 11.40 35.92
C ASN A 997 15.88 10.12 35.57
N SER A 998 15.21 8.97 35.65
CA SER A 998 15.79 7.67 35.30
C SER A 998 16.21 7.65 33.82
N PHE A 999 15.33 8.11 32.93
CA PHE A 999 15.57 8.07 31.49
C PHE A 999 16.71 8.99 31.05
N LYS A 1000 16.74 10.24 31.50
CA LYS A 1000 17.76 11.21 31.09
C LYS A 1000 19.19 10.80 31.46
N ASN A 1001 19.35 10.05 32.56
CA ASN A 1001 20.66 9.71 33.11
C ASN A 1001 21.07 8.24 32.86
N PHE A 1002 20.26 7.51 32.10
CA PHE A 1002 20.56 6.15 31.67
C PHE A 1002 21.56 6.14 30.50
N ILE A 1003 22.65 5.39 30.64
CA ILE A 1003 23.62 5.15 29.58
C ILE A 1003 23.29 3.82 28.90
N PHE A 1004 23.04 3.88 27.60
CA PHE A 1004 22.82 2.72 26.75
C PHE A 1004 24.03 2.54 25.81
N PRO A 1005 24.51 1.32 25.54
CA PRO A 1005 25.65 1.10 24.65
C PRO A 1005 25.26 1.34 23.19
N GLU A 1006 26.03 2.16 22.48
CA GLU A 1006 25.72 2.52 21.07
C GLU A 1006 26.15 1.46 20.05
N ASP A 1007 27.18 0.66 20.36
CA ASP A 1007 27.79 -0.31 19.42
C ASP A 1007 27.33 -1.77 19.64
N ASP A 1008 26.27 -2.01 20.42
CA ASP A 1008 25.78 -3.37 20.74
C ASP A 1008 24.30 -3.51 20.36
N ASP A 1009 24.07 -4.03 19.15
CA ASP A 1009 22.75 -4.20 18.53
C ASP A 1009 21.88 -5.26 19.22
N LYS A 1010 22.45 -6.01 20.17
CA LYS A 1010 21.81 -7.10 20.91
C LYS A 1010 21.56 -6.71 22.37
N VAL A 1011 21.51 -5.41 22.68
CA VAL A 1011 21.09 -4.89 23.99
C VAL A 1011 19.68 -4.34 23.90
N ILE A 1012 18.90 -4.43 24.98
CA ILE A 1012 17.51 -4.01 25.13
C ILE A 1012 17.40 -3.19 26.40
N ALA A 1013 16.67 -2.07 26.39
CA ALA A 1013 16.31 -1.37 27.62
C ALA A 1013 15.17 -2.14 28.33
N SER A 1014 15.31 -2.39 29.63
CA SER A 1014 14.24 -2.98 30.46
C SER A 1014 13.52 -1.88 31.23
N VAL A 1015 12.21 -1.75 31.05
CA VAL A 1015 11.40 -0.72 31.74
C VAL A 1015 10.19 -1.37 32.40
N HIS A 1016 9.85 -0.91 33.60
CA HIS A 1016 8.65 -1.33 34.33
C HIS A 1016 7.69 -0.15 34.48
N ALA A 1017 6.43 -0.34 34.10
CA ALA A 1017 5.46 0.76 34.05
C ALA A 1017 4.01 0.30 34.30
N TYR A 1018 3.63 0.18 35.57
CA TYR A 1018 2.26 -0.03 36.03
C TYR A 1018 1.45 1.27 35.97
N ALA A 1019 1.21 1.77 34.76
CA ALA A 1019 0.48 3.00 34.49
C ALA A 1019 -0.97 2.73 34.00
N PRO A 1020 -1.94 3.59 34.37
CA PRO A 1020 -1.81 4.71 35.27
C PRO A 1020 -1.78 4.22 36.73
N TYR A 1021 -0.81 4.69 37.53
CA TYR A 1021 -0.49 4.09 38.84
C TYR A 1021 -1.68 3.95 39.77
N ASN A 1022 -2.55 4.97 39.81
CA ASN A 1022 -3.75 4.98 40.66
C ASN A 1022 -4.75 3.88 40.31
N PHE A 1023 -4.90 3.55 39.03
CA PHE A 1023 -5.76 2.46 38.59
C PHE A 1023 -5.06 1.12 38.80
N ALA A 1024 -3.84 1.02 38.27
CA ALA A 1024 -3.11 -0.22 38.06
C ALA A 1024 -2.53 -0.84 39.35
N LEU A 1025 -1.92 -0.03 40.24
CA LEU A 1025 -1.08 -0.54 41.34
C LEU A 1025 -1.32 0.12 42.72
N ASN A 1026 -1.78 1.37 42.79
CA ASN A 1026 -1.95 2.07 44.06
C ASN A 1026 -2.95 1.35 44.99
N ASN A 1027 -2.56 1.06 46.23
CA ASN A 1027 -3.45 0.53 47.27
C ASN A 1027 -3.80 1.56 48.37
N GLY A 1028 -3.37 2.80 48.20
CA GLY A 1028 -3.60 3.91 49.13
C GLY A 1028 -4.78 4.81 48.75
N ALA A 1029 -4.80 6.02 49.33
CA ALA A 1029 -5.93 6.95 49.22
C ALA A 1029 -6.23 7.46 47.80
N GLY A 1030 -5.30 7.31 46.85
CA GLY A 1030 -5.47 7.72 45.46
C GLY A 1030 -5.92 6.60 44.52
N ALA A 1031 -6.16 5.40 45.04
CA ALA A 1031 -6.56 4.24 44.23
C ALA A 1031 -7.91 4.47 43.55
N VAL A 1032 -8.01 4.05 42.28
CA VAL A 1032 -9.25 4.06 41.51
C VAL A 1032 -9.50 2.69 40.87
N ASP A 1033 -10.75 2.34 40.65
CA ASP A 1033 -11.19 1.10 40.01
C ASP A 1033 -11.70 1.30 38.58
N LYS A 1034 -11.71 2.54 38.07
CA LYS A 1034 -12.13 2.90 36.71
C LYS A 1034 -10.97 3.41 35.87
N PHE A 1035 -10.94 3.00 34.61
CA PHE A 1035 -10.02 3.53 33.61
C PHE A 1035 -10.67 4.74 32.92
N ASP A 1036 -10.64 5.87 33.63
CA ASP A 1036 -11.25 7.11 33.16
C ASP A 1036 -10.31 7.93 32.26
N ALA A 1037 -10.81 9.07 31.78
CA ALA A 1037 -10.04 9.96 30.90
C ALA A 1037 -8.75 10.51 31.55
N ALA A 1038 -8.67 10.58 32.89
CA ALA A 1038 -7.45 11.00 33.58
C ALA A 1038 -6.43 9.86 33.62
N GLY A 1039 -6.88 8.64 33.90
CA GLY A 1039 -6.08 7.43 33.80
C GLY A 1039 -5.53 7.24 32.37
N LYS A 1040 -6.37 7.43 31.36
CA LYS A 1040 -5.94 7.35 29.94
C LYS A 1040 -4.83 8.35 29.62
N LYS A 1041 -4.96 9.61 30.06
CA LYS A 1041 -3.93 10.63 29.85
C LYS A 1041 -2.62 10.35 30.59
N ASP A 1042 -2.70 9.85 31.83
CA ASP A 1042 -1.51 9.47 32.61
C ASP A 1042 -0.77 8.29 31.95
N LEU A 1043 -1.51 7.33 31.41
CA LEU A 1043 -0.95 6.24 30.63
C LEU A 1043 -0.29 6.74 29.33
N GLU A 1044 -0.98 7.56 28.55
CA GLU A 1044 -0.44 8.20 27.33
C GLU A 1044 0.84 9.00 27.62
N TRP A 1045 0.90 9.69 28.77
CA TRP A 1045 2.11 10.41 29.21
C TRP A 1045 3.29 9.47 29.43
N ASN A 1046 3.10 8.38 30.18
CA ASN A 1046 4.15 7.39 30.44
C ASN A 1046 4.62 6.71 29.13
N ILE A 1047 3.68 6.38 28.25
CA ILE A 1047 3.98 5.86 26.90
C ILE A 1047 4.84 6.85 26.12
N ASN A 1048 4.49 8.14 26.12
CA ASN A 1048 5.28 9.16 25.44
C ASN A 1048 6.70 9.32 26.04
N LEU A 1049 6.87 9.18 27.36
CA LEU A 1049 8.20 9.19 27.99
C LEU A 1049 9.06 8.03 27.48
N MET A 1050 8.51 6.82 27.48
CA MET A 1050 9.20 5.61 26.99
C MET A 1050 9.58 5.75 25.53
N LYS A 1051 8.63 6.24 24.74
CA LYS A 1051 8.80 6.44 23.32
C LYS A 1051 9.89 7.47 23.00
N LYS A 1052 9.89 8.63 23.65
CA LYS A 1052 10.93 9.67 23.49
C LYS A 1052 12.31 9.22 23.92
N ARG A 1053 12.39 8.41 24.98
CA ARG A 1053 13.68 7.96 25.51
C ARG A 1053 14.28 6.83 24.69
N PHE A 1054 13.46 5.86 24.27
CA PHE A 1054 13.97 4.62 23.69
C PHE A 1054 13.62 4.51 22.21
N VAL A 1055 12.32 4.46 21.89
CA VAL A 1055 11.84 4.20 20.52
C VAL A 1055 12.35 5.25 19.52
N ASP A 1056 12.19 6.53 19.85
CA ASP A 1056 12.64 7.67 19.03
C ASP A 1056 14.18 7.77 18.95
N GLN A 1057 14.91 7.11 19.86
CA GLN A 1057 16.38 7.04 19.88
C GLN A 1057 16.91 5.73 19.29
N GLY A 1058 16.04 4.92 18.67
CA GLY A 1058 16.43 3.66 18.05
C GLY A 1058 16.71 2.52 19.04
N ILE A 1059 16.58 2.76 20.36
CA ILE A 1059 16.90 1.79 21.41
C ILE A 1059 15.73 0.80 21.54
N PRO A 1060 15.96 -0.52 21.31
CA PRO A 1060 14.93 -1.51 21.56
C PRO A 1060 14.63 -1.57 23.06
N MET A 1061 13.36 -1.67 23.41
CA MET A 1061 12.90 -1.68 24.80
C MET A 1061 11.82 -2.74 24.97
N ILE A 1062 11.87 -3.44 26.09
CA ILE A 1062 10.79 -4.33 26.53
C ILE A 1062 10.23 -3.77 27.83
N LEU A 1063 8.91 -3.66 27.88
CA LEU A 1063 8.18 -3.41 29.12
C LEU A 1063 8.15 -4.71 29.94
N GLY A 1064 9.24 -4.97 30.67
CA GLY A 1064 9.47 -6.21 31.40
C GLY A 1064 8.43 -6.50 32.48
N GLU A 1065 7.77 -5.45 32.98
CA GLU A 1065 6.67 -5.56 33.92
C GLU A 1065 5.61 -4.48 33.73
N TYR A 1066 4.36 -4.92 33.71
CA TYR A 1066 3.17 -4.09 33.87
C TYR A 1066 1.98 -4.97 34.30
N GLY A 1067 0.86 -4.36 34.66
CA GLY A 1067 -0.36 -5.08 35.01
C GLY A 1067 -1.36 -4.14 35.66
N ALA A 1068 -2.61 -4.57 35.81
CA ALA A 1068 -3.59 -3.89 36.66
C ALA A 1068 -4.22 -4.88 37.64
N MET A 1069 -4.15 -4.58 38.94
CA MET A 1069 -4.69 -5.43 40.00
C MET A 1069 -6.19 -5.62 39.83
N ASN A 1070 -6.70 -6.82 40.11
CA ASN A 1070 -8.13 -7.04 40.17
C ASN A 1070 -8.75 -6.26 41.34
N ARG A 1071 -9.71 -5.40 41.03
CA ARG A 1071 -10.57 -4.68 41.99
C ARG A 1071 -12.04 -5.00 41.77
N ASP A 1072 -12.29 -6.18 41.21
CA ASP A 1072 -13.60 -6.65 40.75
C ASP A 1072 -14.16 -5.75 39.62
N ASN A 1073 -13.25 -5.35 38.73
CA ASN A 1073 -13.43 -4.34 37.69
C ASN A 1073 -12.92 -4.84 36.31
N GLU A 1074 -13.27 -6.07 35.95
CA GLU A 1074 -12.75 -6.76 34.77
C GLU A 1074 -12.94 -5.98 33.46
N GLU A 1075 -14.12 -5.40 33.22
CA GLU A 1075 -14.39 -4.61 31.99
C GLU A 1075 -13.46 -3.40 31.85
N GLU A 1076 -13.20 -2.69 32.96
CA GLU A 1076 -12.29 -1.55 32.99
C GLU A 1076 -10.85 -2.00 32.75
N ARG A 1077 -10.44 -3.16 33.31
CA ARG A 1077 -9.13 -3.74 33.06
C ARG A 1077 -8.97 -4.26 31.64
N ALA A 1078 -10.00 -4.85 31.03
CA ALA A 1078 -9.97 -5.27 29.65
C ALA A 1078 -9.83 -4.05 28.72
N THR A 1079 -10.61 -2.99 28.97
CA THR A 1079 -10.50 -1.72 28.22
C THR A 1079 -9.11 -1.10 28.34
N TRP A 1080 -8.58 -1.03 29.57
CA TRP A 1080 -7.22 -0.56 29.83
C TRP A 1080 -6.16 -1.44 29.17
N ALA A 1081 -6.30 -2.77 29.23
CA ALA A 1081 -5.33 -3.72 28.69
C ALA A 1081 -5.31 -3.65 27.16
N GLU A 1082 -6.47 -3.55 26.50
CA GLU A 1082 -6.56 -3.33 25.05
C GLU A 1082 -5.91 -2.01 24.68
N PHE A 1083 -6.24 -0.93 25.40
CA PHE A 1083 -5.69 0.39 25.12
C PHE A 1083 -4.18 0.46 25.35
N TYR A 1084 -3.66 -0.09 26.45
CA TYR A 1084 -2.22 -0.10 26.71
C TYR A 1084 -1.51 -0.97 25.67
N MET A 1085 -2.04 -2.17 25.39
CA MET A 1085 -1.47 -3.07 24.39
C MET A 1085 -1.46 -2.43 23.00
N GLU A 1086 -2.56 -1.81 22.56
CA GLU A 1086 -2.64 -1.06 21.29
C GLU A 1086 -1.53 -0.01 21.24
N LYS A 1087 -1.36 0.77 22.32
CA LYS A 1087 -0.39 1.86 22.33
C LYS A 1087 1.07 1.40 22.38
N VAL A 1088 1.40 0.33 23.10
CA VAL A 1088 2.77 -0.20 23.12
C VAL A 1088 3.08 -1.02 21.86
N THR A 1089 2.07 -1.70 21.31
CA THR A 1089 2.15 -2.39 20.02
C THR A 1089 2.40 -1.39 18.91
N ALA A 1090 1.65 -0.29 18.91
CA ALA A 1090 1.87 0.90 18.07
C ALA A 1090 3.03 1.78 18.58
N MET A 1091 3.98 1.22 19.33
CA MET A 1091 5.35 1.72 19.35
C MET A 1091 6.41 0.60 19.29
N GLY A 1092 6.04 -0.61 18.88
CA GLY A 1092 6.97 -1.74 18.70
C GLY A 1092 7.61 -2.23 20.01
N VAL A 1093 6.95 -1.97 21.15
CA VAL A 1093 7.41 -2.34 22.48
C VAL A 1093 6.55 -3.50 22.97
N PRO A 1094 7.09 -4.72 23.08
CA PRO A 1094 6.36 -5.79 23.74
C PRO A 1094 6.32 -5.50 25.25
N GLN A 1095 5.22 -5.94 25.87
CA GLN A 1095 5.02 -5.83 27.31
C GLN A 1095 4.71 -7.18 27.93
N VAL A 1096 5.20 -7.38 29.14
CA VAL A 1096 5.16 -8.66 29.84
C VAL A 1096 4.33 -8.49 31.11
N TRP A 1097 3.15 -9.12 31.13
CA TRP A 1097 2.21 -9.03 32.25
C TRP A 1097 2.85 -9.59 33.52
N TRP A 1098 2.79 -8.85 34.61
CA TRP A 1098 3.18 -9.34 35.92
C TRP A 1098 2.09 -10.25 36.48
N ASP A 1099 2.31 -11.55 36.56
CA ASP A 1099 1.37 -12.49 37.19
C ASP A 1099 2.03 -13.12 38.41
N ASN A 1100 1.58 -12.70 39.58
CA ASN A 1100 2.07 -13.21 40.86
C ASN A 1100 1.25 -14.38 41.42
N GLY A 1101 0.27 -14.89 40.67
CA GLY A 1101 -0.63 -15.97 41.10
C GLY A 1101 -1.63 -15.58 42.19
N VAL A 1102 -1.80 -14.29 42.48
CA VAL A 1102 -2.70 -13.78 43.53
C VAL A 1102 -4.01 -13.30 42.92
N PHE A 1103 -5.12 -13.89 43.35
CA PHE A 1103 -6.48 -13.54 42.92
C PHE A 1103 -7.35 -12.93 44.03
N GLU A 1104 -7.00 -13.20 45.28
CA GLU A 1104 -7.82 -12.93 46.48
C GLU A 1104 -7.03 -12.15 47.54
N GLY A 1105 -7.74 -11.49 48.45
CA GLY A 1105 -7.16 -10.76 49.59
C GLY A 1105 -6.97 -9.25 49.34
N THR A 1106 -6.29 -8.58 50.29
CA THR A 1106 -5.98 -7.15 50.20
C THR A 1106 -4.51 -6.98 49.81
N GLY A 1107 -4.24 -6.45 48.61
CA GLY A 1107 -2.90 -6.31 48.07
C GLY A 1107 -2.88 -6.47 46.55
N GLU A 1108 -1.73 -6.85 46.01
CA GLU A 1108 -1.45 -6.93 44.57
C GLU A 1108 -2.07 -8.16 43.91
N ARG A 1109 -3.34 -8.05 43.49
CA ARG A 1109 -4.10 -9.14 42.85
C ARG A 1109 -3.87 -9.19 41.34
N PHE A 1110 -2.68 -9.58 40.89
CA PHE A 1110 -2.31 -9.57 39.46
C PHE A 1110 -2.49 -10.91 38.73
N GLY A 1111 -2.92 -11.96 39.43
CA GLY A 1111 -3.09 -13.28 38.82
C GLY A 1111 -3.94 -13.24 37.55
N LEU A 1112 -3.49 -13.94 36.50
CA LEU A 1112 -4.19 -14.12 35.24
C LEU A 1112 -4.40 -15.61 34.93
N LEU A 1113 -3.36 -16.43 35.18
CA LEU A 1113 -3.42 -17.89 35.10
C LEU A 1113 -3.65 -18.51 36.48
N ASP A 1114 -4.74 -19.26 36.65
CA ASP A 1114 -4.86 -20.21 37.76
C ASP A 1114 -3.92 -21.39 37.49
N ARG A 1115 -2.73 -21.31 38.09
CA ARG A 1115 -1.66 -22.29 37.89
C ARG A 1115 -2.00 -23.69 38.42
N LYS A 1116 -2.98 -23.84 39.32
CA LYS A 1116 -3.36 -25.15 39.87
C LYS A 1116 -4.35 -25.86 38.97
N ASN A 1117 -5.29 -25.10 38.40
CA ASN A 1117 -6.36 -25.62 37.55
C ASN A 1117 -6.07 -25.43 36.06
N LEU A 1118 -4.95 -24.80 35.70
CA LEU A 1118 -4.53 -24.51 34.33
C LEU A 1118 -5.55 -23.68 33.54
N LYS A 1119 -6.19 -22.70 34.21
CA LYS A 1119 -7.29 -21.91 33.62
C LYS A 1119 -6.97 -20.42 33.58
N ILE A 1120 -7.22 -19.78 32.43
CA ILE A 1120 -7.27 -18.32 32.32
C ILE A 1120 -8.47 -17.80 33.12
N VAL A 1121 -8.21 -17.00 34.17
CA VAL A 1121 -9.23 -16.52 35.09
C VAL A 1121 -9.97 -15.29 34.56
N TYR A 1122 -9.26 -14.42 33.81
CA TYR A 1122 -9.84 -13.22 33.20
C TYR A 1122 -9.70 -13.31 31.67
N PRO A 1123 -10.56 -14.09 30.99
CA PRO A 1123 -10.46 -14.31 29.55
C PRO A 1123 -10.63 -13.01 28.75
N THR A 1124 -11.43 -12.05 29.25
CA THR A 1124 -11.60 -10.75 28.56
C THR A 1124 -10.30 -9.94 28.53
N ILE A 1125 -9.44 -10.08 29.52
CA ILE A 1125 -8.11 -9.44 29.53
C ILE A 1125 -7.22 -10.12 28.49
N VAL A 1126 -7.16 -11.45 28.45
CA VAL A 1126 -6.38 -12.16 27.41
C VAL A 1126 -6.88 -11.82 26.00
N ALA A 1127 -8.20 -11.74 25.80
CA ALA A 1127 -8.80 -11.28 24.55
C ALA A 1127 -8.38 -9.83 24.22
N ALA A 1128 -8.38 -8.94 25.21
CA ALA A 1128 -7.93 -7.56 25.05
C ALA A 1128 -6.44 -7.46 24.69
N LEU A 1129 -5.59 -8.32 25.26
CA LEU A 1129 -4.18 -8.41 24.90
C LEU A 1129 -4.00 -8.93 23.46
N GLN A 1130 -4.70 -10.01 23.08
CA GLN A 1130 -4.69 -10.52 21.71
C GLN A 1130 -5.14 -9.47 20.71
N LYS A 1131 -6.29 -8.83 20.99
CA LYS A 1131 -6.88 -7.80 20.15
C LYS A 1131 -5.99 -6.56 20.04
N GLY A 1132 -5.55 -6.02 21.17
CA GLY A 1132 -4.67 -4.85 21.21
C GLY A 1132 -3.32 -5.11 20.56
N ARG A 1133 -2.85 -6.37 20.54
CA ARG A 1133 -1.63 -6.78 19.84
C ARG A 1133 -1.81 -6.92 18.32
N GLY A 1134 -3.05 -6.94 17.84
CA GLY A 1134 -3.40 -7.18 16.43
C GLY A 1134 -3.47 -8.66 16.05
N LEU A 1135 -3.71 -9.55 17.02
CA LEU A 1135 -3.90 -10.99 16.81
C LEU A 1135 -5.39 -11.33 16.72
N GLU A 1136 -5.69 -12.50 16.12
CA GLU A 1136 -7.04 -13.06 16.19
C GLU A 1136 -7.40 -13.36 17.65
N VAL A 1137 -8.59 -12.93 18.06
CA VAL A 1137 -9.07 -13.17 19.42
C VAL A 1137 -9.50 -14.63 19.55
N LYS A 1138 -8.67 -15.41 20.23
CA LYS A 1138 -8.89 -16.82 20.53
C LYS A 1138 -8.43 -17.11 21.96
N VAL A 1139 -9.39 -17.08 22.88
CA VAL A 1139 -9.13 -17.43 24.28
C VAL A 1139 -9.52 -18.87 24.50
N VAL A 1140 -8.55 -19.68 24.87
CA VAL A 1140 -8.71 -21.11 25.13
C VAL A 1140 -8.51 -21.38 26.60
N HIS A 1141 -9.46 -22.08 27.21
CA HIS A 1141 -9.29 -22.63 28.55
C HIS A 1141 -8.74 -24.05 28.42
N ALA A 1142 -7.78 -24.44 29.27
CA ALA A 1142 -7.43 -25.85 29.36
C ALA A 1142 -8.63 -26.60 29.95
N ASN A 1143 -9.22 -27.48 29.14
CA ASN A 1143 -10.37 -28.35 29.43
C ASN A 1143 -11.74 -27.66 29.55
N GLU A 1144 -12.39 -27.44 28.41
CA GLU A 1144 -13.83 -27.68 28.29
C GLU A 1144 -14.03 -28.67 27.12
N GLU A 1145 -14.25 -29.96 27.45
CA GLU A 1145 -14.83 -30.91 26.49
C GLU A 1145 -16.13 -30.30 25.97
N GLU A 1146 -16.29 -30.23 24.64
CA GLU A 1146 -17.54 -29.83 23.99
C GLU A 1146 -18.74 -30.54 24.65
N THR A 1147 -19.58 -29.77 25.35
CA THR A 1147 -20.87 -30.28 25.79
C THR A 1147 -21.79 -30.32 24.56
N GLU A 1148 -21.89 -31.49 23.93
CA GLU A 1148 -22.89 -31.78 22.90
C GLU A 1148 -24.28 -31.34 23.42
N GLU A 1149 -24.93 -30.42 22.70
CA GLU A 1149 -26.28 -29.95 23.05
C GLU A 1149 -27.25 -31.14 23.16
N CYS A 1150 -28.04 -31.15 24.23
CA CYS A 1150 -28.95 -32.24 24.53
C CYS A 1150 -30.10 -32.34 23.53
N TRP A 1151 -29.99 -33.22 22.54
CA TRP A 1151 -31.00 -33.35 21.48
C TRP A 1151 -32.39 -33.75 22.00
N SER A 1152 -32.52 -34.38 23.17
CA SER A 1152 -33.80 -34.82 23.74
C SER A 1152 -34.59 -33.70 24.42
N GLU A 1153 -33.94 -32.58 24.78
CA GLU A 1153 -34.59 -31.46 25.47
C GLU A 1153 -35.69 -30.82 24.62
N LYS A 1154 -35.51 -30.78 23.29
CA LYS A 1154 -36.53 -30.27 22.35
C LYS A 1154 -37.83 -31.09 22.37
N TYR A 1155 -37.80 -32.31 22.90
CA TYR A 1155 -38.97 -33.18 23.08
C TYR A 1155 -39.48 -33.19 24.53
N GLY A 1156 -38.89 -32.38 25.42
CA GLY A 1156 -39.28 -32.27 26.83
C GLY A 1156 -38.64 -33.32 27.75
N TYR A 1157 -37.55 -33.97 27.32
CA TYR A 1157 -36.83 -34.98 28.10
C TYR A 1157 -35.38 -34.57 28.36
N GLU A 1158 -34.93 -34.70 29.61
CA GLU A 1158 -33.54 -34.38 30.01
C GLU A 1158 -32.52 -35.28 29.31
N CYS A 1159 -31.25 -34.87 29.28
CA CYS A 1159 -30.19 -35.75 28.84
C CYS A 1159 -29.87 -36.82 29.87
N CYS A 1160 -29.48 -38.00 29.38
CA CYS A 1160 -28.94 -39.02 30.27
C CYS A 1160 -27.66 -38.48 30.89
N SER A 1161 -27.38 -38.85 32.14
CA SER A 1161 -26.12 -38.45 32.76
C SER A 1161 -24.94 -38.89 31.88
N PRO A 1162 -23.81 -38.16 31.85
CA PRO A 1162 -22.68 -38.48 30.97
C PRO A 1162 -22.14 -39.92 31.09
N ASN A 1163 -22.40 -40.58 32.22
CA ASN A 1163 -22.02 -41.97 32.47
C ASN A 1163 -23.08 -43.01 32.07
N ASN A 1164 -24.29 -42.57 31.72
CA ASN A 1164 -25.40 -43.41 31.28
C ASN A 1164 -25.45 -43.49 29.75
N THR A 1165 -24.57 -44.31 29.20
CA THR A 1165 -24.44 -44.57 27.76
C THR A 1165 -25.34 -45.72 27.27
N LYS A 1166 -26.21 -46.24 28.15
CA LYS A 1166 -27.05 -47.41 27.87
C LYS A 1166 -28.31 -47.02 27.12
N VAL A 1167 -28.34 -47.38 25.84
CA VAL A 1167 -29.52 -47.20 24.98
C VAL A 1167 -30.57 -48.26 25.29
N VAL A 1168 -31.79 -47.83 25.61
CA VAL A 1168 -32.97 -48.65 25.89
C VAL A 1168 -33.85 -48.79 24.65
N VAL A 1169 -33.99 -47.72 23.86
CA VAL A 1169 -34.66 -47.74 22.55
C VAL A 1169 -34.03 -46.68 21.64
N SER A 1170 -33.97 -46.94 20.34
CA SER A 1170 -33.55 -45.97 19.34
C SER A 1170 -34.70 -45.73 18.38
N ASP A 1171 -34.97 -44.48 18.04
CA ASP A 1171 -35.95 -44.09 17.02
C ASP A 1171 -35.42 -42.96 16.12
N GLU A 1172 -36.28 -42.40 15.27
CA GLU A 1172 -35.92 -41.33 14.34
C GLU A 1172 -35.43 -40.03 15.03
N SER A 1173 -35.67 -39.88 16.34
CA SER A 1173 -35.29 -38.70 17.11
C SER A 1173 -33.90 -38.85 17.76
N GLY A 1174 -33.48 -40.08 18.07
CA GLY A 1174 -32.17 -40.37 18.68
C GLY A 1174 -32.15 -41.64 19.55
N ASN A 1175 -31.08 -41.81 20.33
CA ASN A 1175 -30.87 -42.94 21.22
C ASN A 1175 -31.35 -42.66 22.64
N TRP A 1176 -32.43 -43.30 23.07
CA TRP A 1176 -33.06 -43.05 24.37
C TRP A 1176 -32.53 -43.98 25.46
N GLY A 1177 -32.23 -43.42 26.63
CA GLY A 1177 -31.92 -44.14 27.87
C GLY A 1177 -33.02 -43.95 28.92
N VAL A 1178 -32.90 -44.65 30.05
CA VAL A 1178 -33.77 -44.46 31.21
C VAL A 1178 -32.92 -44.27 32.46
N GLU A 1179 -33.17 -43.19 33.20
CA GLU A 1179 -32.48 -42.86 34.44
C GLU A 1179 -33.49 -42.45 35.52
N ASN A 1180 -33.37 -43.03 36.72
CA ASN A 1180 -34.29 -42.79 37.84
C ASN A 1180 -35.80 -42.96 37.51
N GLY A 1181 -36.12 -43.78 36.50
CA GLY A 1181 -37.49 -44.04 36.04
C GLY A 1181 -38.02 -43.08 34.98
N ASN A 1182 -37.22 -42.10 34.53
CA ASN A 1182 -37.57 -41.14 33.49
C ASN A 1182 -36.77 -41.40 32.20
N TRP A 1183 -37.36 -41.04 31.06
CA TRP A 1183 -36.70 -41.10 29.75
C TRP A 1183 -35.69 -39.97 29.59
N CYS A 1184 -34.56 -40.29 28.97
CA CYS A 1184 -33.50 -39.32 28.72
C CYS A 1184 -32.80 -39.55 27.37
N GLY A 1185 -32.22 -38.52 26.76
CA GLY A 1185 -31.43 -38.62 25.52
C GLY A 1185 -29.98 -38.99 25.79
N VAL A 1186 -29.48 -40.07 25.18
CA VAL A 1186 -28.06 -40.46 25.27
C VAL A 1186 -27.27 -39.63 24.26
N LEU A 1187 -26.30 -38.85 24.75
CA LEU A 1187 -25.46 -37.98 23.92
C LEU A 1187 -24.29 -38.74 23.29
N LYS A 1188 -23.58 -39.54 24.08
CA LYS A 1188 -22.34 -40.23 23.66
C LYS A 1188 -22.53 -41.75 23.64
N TYR A 1189 -22.61 -42.34 22.46
CA TYR A 1189 -22.62 -43.80 22.27
C TYR A 1189 -21.21 -44.30 22.00
N THR A 1190 -20.65 -45.15 22.88
CA THR A 1190 -19.33 -45.76 22.68
C THR A 1190 -19.43 -47.27 22.69
N GLU A 1191 -19.57 -47.88 21.50
CA GLU A 1191 -19.19 -49.28 21.31
C GLU A 1191 -17.91 -49.37 20.48
N LYS A 1192 -16.78 -49.66 21.14
CA LYS A 1192 -15.45 -49.83 20.54
C LYS A 1192 -15.15 -51.26 20.10
N CYS A 1193 -16.15 -52.13 19.94
CA CYS A 1193 -15.95 -53.52 19.56
C CYS A 1193 -17.21 -54.22 19.07
N TRP A 1194 -17.31 -54.40 17.75
CA TRP A 1194 -18.50 -54.93 17.07
C TRP A 1194 -18.82 -56.39 17.41
N SER A 1195 -17.89 -57.16 17.99
CA SER A 1195 -18.14 -58.58 18.34
C SER A 1195 -18.78 -58.79 19.72
N LEU A 1196 -18.76 -57.77 20.59
CA LEU A 1196 -19.30 -57.87 21.94
C LEU A 1196 -20.82 -58.17 21.96
N PRO A 1197 -21.65 -57.58 21.08
CA PRO A 1197 -23.07 -57.93 20.99
C PRO A 1197 -23.33 -59.40 20.65
N PHE A 1198 -22.40 -60.05 19.96
CA PHE A 1198 -22.46 -61.48 19.63
C PHE A 1198 -21.92 -62.38 20.75
N GLY A 1199 -21.50 -61.80 21.88
CA GLY A 1199 -20.97 -62.50 23.05
C GLY A 1199 -19.47 -62.80 22.99
N TYR A 1200 -18.75 -62.21 22.04
CA TYR A 1200 -17.32 -62.50 21.82
C TYR A 1200 -16.45 -61.26 22.10
N PRO A 1201 -15.33 -61.41 22.84
CA PRO A 1201 -14.44 -60.31 23.18
C PRO A 1201 -13.72 -59.74 21.96
N CYS A 1202 -13.01 -58.64 22.13
CA CYS A 1202 -12.20 -58.01 21.07
C CYS A 1202 -10.83 -58.69 21.00
N CYS A 1203 -10.29 -58.86 19.79
CA CYS A 1203 -8.93 -59.38 19.67
C CYS A 1203 -7.91 -58.31 20.10
N PRO A 1204 -6.92 -58.65 20.95
CA PRO A 1204 -5.78 -57.80 21.28
C PRO A 1204 -4.69 -57.84 20.19
N HIS A 1205 -5.01 -58.43 19.03
CA HIS A 1205 -4.09 -58.60 17.91
C HIS A 1205 -4.85 -58.50 16.58
N CYS A 1206 -4.08 -58.34 15.50
CA CYS A 1206 -4.62 -58.00 14.19
C CYS A 1206 -4.68 -59.17 13.20
N LYS A 1207 -4.34 -60.37 13.68
CA LYS A 1207 -4.33 -61.58 12.88
C LYS A 1207 -5.75 -62.13 12.70
N ALA A 1208 -6.32 -61.93 11.51
CA ALA A 1208 -7.60 -62.51 11.11
C ALA A 1208 -7.47 -63.98 10.74
N LEU A 1209 -8.36 -64.81 11.28
CA LEU A 1209 -8.49 -66.23 10.96
C LEU A 1209 -9.62 -66.46 9.94
N THR A 1210 -10.68 -65.66 9.99
CA THR A 1210 -11.76 -65.66 9.02
C THR A 1210 -12.43 -64.29 8.94
N LYS A 1211 -13.26 -64.07 7.93
CA LYS A 1211 -14.08 -62.86 7.78
C LYS A 1211 -15.47 -63.26 7.30
N ASP A 1212 -16.49 -62.72 7.94
CA ASP A 1212 -17.88 -62.83 7.50
C ASP A 1212 -18.48 -61.44 7.21
N GLU A 1213 -19.81 -61.38 7.11
CA GLU A 1213 -20.56 -60.14 6.88
C GLU A 1213 -20.48 -59.14 8.05
N ASN A 1214 -20.18 -59.60 9.27
CA ASN A 1214 -20.11 -58.76 10.47
C ASN A 1214 -18.70 -58.20 10.69
N GLY A 1215 -17.64 -58.94 10.34
CA GLY A 1215 -16.27 -58.44 10.44
C GLY A 1215 -15.19 -59.50 10.37
N LYS A 1216 -13.95 -59.11 10.67
CA LYS A 1216 -12.79 -60.02 10.72
C LYS A 1216 -12.70 -60.68 12.09
N TRP A 1217 -12.74 -62.00 12.14
CA TRP A 1217 -12.65 -62.77 13.38
C TRP A 1217 -11.22 -63.29 13.61
N GLY A 1218 -10.75 -63.23 14.85
CA GLY A 1218 -9.52 -63.85 15.34
C GLY A 1218 -9.80 -64.77 16.53
N GLU A 1219 -8.74 -65.27 17.17
CA GLU A 1219 -8.85 -66.19 18.30
C GLU A 1219 -7.77 -65.89 19.35
N VAL A 1220 -8.17 -65.84 20.62
CA VAL A 1220 -7.26 -65.72 21.76
C VAL A 1220 -7.52 -66.89 22.70
N ASN A 1221 -6.49 -67.69 22.96
CA ASN A 1221 -6.54 -68.81 23.91
C ASN A 1221 -7.66 -69.86 23.65
N GLY A 1222 -8.07 -70.10 22.41
CA GLY A 1222 -9.14 -71.06 22.10
C GLY A 1222 -10.51 -70.44 21.85
N GLU A 1223 -10.71 -69.15 22.10
CA GLU A 1223 -12.01 -68.46 22.01
C GLU A 1223 -12.02 -67.39 20.92
N TRP A 1224 -13.14 -67.30 20.20
CA TRP A 1224 -13.34 -66.35 19.10
C TRP A 1224 -13.40 -64.92 19.60
N CYS A 1225 -12.78 -64.01 18.85
CA CYS A 1225 -12.80 -62.58 19.12
C CYS A 1225 -12.98 -61.76 17.84
N GLY A 1226 -13.57 -60.56 17.94
CA GLY A 1226 -13.69 -59.63 16.82
C GLY A 1226 -12.48 -58.72 16.70
N ILE A 1227 -11.92 -58.61 15.50
CA ILE A 1227 -10.81 -57.70 15.20
C ILE A 1227 -11.38 -56.35 14.82
N VAL A 1228 -10.95 -55.33 15.54
CA VAL A 1228 -11.32 -53.93 15.30
C VAL A 1228 -10.22 -53.31 14.45
N ALA A 1229 -10.57 -52.80 13.27
CA ALA A 1229 -9.61 -52.30 12.29
C ALA A 1229 -8.74 -51.18 12.87
N ASP A 1230 -9.29 -50.29 13.69
CA ASP A 1230 -8.56 -49.12 14.21
C ASP A 1230 -7.57 -49.45 15.34
N LYS A 1231 -7.52 -50.72 15.78
CA LYS A 1231 -6.52 -51.22 16.76
C LYS A 1231 -5.43 -52.05 16.09
N CYS A 1232 -5.39 -51.95 14.77
CA CYS A 1232 -4.69 -52.77 13.81
C CYS A 1232 -4.37 -51.97 12.54
#